data_AF-A0ABD3QYX6-F1
#
_entry.id   AF-A0ABD3QYX6-F1
#
_cell.length_a   1.000
_cell.length_b   1.000
_cell.length_c   1.000
_cell.angle_alpha   90.00
_cell.angle_beta   90.00
_cell.angle_gamma   90.00
#
_symmetry.space_group_name_H-M   'P 1'
#
loop_
_entity.id
_entity.type
_entity.pdbx_description
1 polymer ?
#
loop_
_entity_poly.entity_id
_entity_poly.type
_entity_poly.pdbx_seq_one_letter_code
_entity_poly.pdbx_strand_id
1 'polypeptide(L)'
;MALRSLSRKCCSPWTLRRHVYPVSGVVIDGCLVRREREGSSYNTANYSSFANFSTVSFDDYVNVVNSKSQPPLSRKDDIAALGLNNVIADASQTQLAHRQNQYEQEILRWMKASPKIAAYKVEEKLANMWVEQQELLSRFEQQHRVDESLQPPVLLTVDTVNLVIQAWCNSNTGEVGAMRAERLLRWMEDLHSTPAKSTIGLEPTSTYSYNTIFPMPDYQSYATVIDAWSRAAIYESGHAKSNIDSEMETPKRDISEATKNGFECARRAEDVLMHMQKMHERRLENQQHSDPYSSDIQPDTHVFHLVLKAWSNIRGATKATAMRATRILDFMQELHHFQSLNSPTSWQGISVFKVHPNVHTYKLLIQAWASTATPEGADHAEEILRHLLSISKAGNVGVESNPDEECFHIVMKAHAESVRKRRRGTTIGHTSSGDRARQVTALLDWMELLASRRAFKIQPTLETYRIAMSAWAWSHDVDAPREAERILFRIIRASEISCVDVAVDHLLQTGSQNKVSSTPKPWLDGPETRDFNTVINCCAFARGVSSDPSSDMDDDEALELHQKAQKEIFLIAEDVFQALLESKHAQPDSDTFLGMLRACVSLLPNNEDRDARVIELFRLAYKTHPPEQSSSSKSTYSVLDRLQSPIGGGCVNANILRQLRLALPSTEEYIRVREEYEQYRRNSMKP
;
A
#
# COMPACT_ATOMS: atom_id res chain seq x y z
N MET A 1 21.41 17.91 -48.99
CA MET A 1 20.16 17.84 -49.77
C MET A 1 19.23 16.87 -49.04
N ALA A 2 18.39 17.37 -48.14
CA ALA A 2 16.95 17.61 -48.34
C ALA A 2 16.14 16.28 -48.40
N LEU A 3 15.02 16.05 -47.70
CA LEU A 3 14.19 16.83 -46.79
C LEU A 3 13.17 15.86 -46.12
N ARG A 4 12.90 16.06 -44.82
CA ARG A 4 11.65 15.88 -44.02
C ARG A 4 10.50 14.95 -44.46
N SER A 5 9.95 14.30 -43.42
CA SER A 5 8.53 14.19 -42.99
C SER A 5 7.99 12.76 -42.85
N LEU A 6 7.64 12.36 -41.62
CA LEU A 6 6.28 11.94 -41.26
C LEU A 6 6.15 11.79 -39.74
N SER A 7 5.21 12.55 -39.20
CA SER A 7 4.81 12.67 -37.80
C SER A 7 3.37 12.16 -37.69
N ARG A 8 3.09 11.42 -36.61
CA ARG A 8 1.79 11.19 -35.95
C ARG A 8 0.66 10.56 -36.77
N LYS A 9 0.19 9.39 -36.32
CA LYS A 9 -1.24 9.01 -36.14
C LYS A 9 -1.35 7.61 -35.52
N CYS A 10 -1.64 7.53 -34.23
CA CYS A 10 -2.27 6.36 -33.59
C CYS A 10 -3.29 6.87 -32.56
N CYS A 11 -4.47 7.22 -33.05
CA CYS A 11 -5.71 7.21 -32.26
C CYS A 11 -6.59 6.13 -32.89
N SER A 12 -6.89 5.07 -32.13
CA SER A 12 -7.97 4.14 -32.45
C SER A 12 -9.25 4.60 -31.73
N PRO A 13 -10.43 4.57 -32.38
CA PRO A 13 -11.68 5.03 -31.79
C PRO A 13 -12.42 3.88 -31.11
N TRP A 14 -12.68 4.00 -29.81
CA TRP A 14 -13.78 3.28 -29.16
C TRP A 14 -15.02 4.16 -29.25
N THR A 15 -15.95 3.81 -30.15
CA THR A 15 -17.28 4.43 -30.20
C THR A 15 -18.27 3.49 -29.51
N LEU A 16 -18.42 3.67 -28.20
CA LEU A 16 -19.57 3.13 -27.48
C LEU A 16 -20.77 4.04 -27.77
N ARG A 17 -21.87 3.47 -28.26
CA ARG A 17 -23.15 4.17 -28.46
C ARG A 17 -23.63 4.74 -27.11
N ARG A 18 -23.51 6.05 -26.91
CA ARG A 18 -24.21 6.77 -25.82
C ARG A 18 -25.68 6.93 -26.21
N HIS A 19 -26.57 6.26 -25.49
CA HIS A 19 -27.94 6.73 -25.35
C HIS A 19 -27.93 7.96 -24.44
N VAL A 20 -28.24 9.12 -25.02
CA VAL A 20 -28.41 10.39 -24.31
C VAL A 20 -29.81 10.40 -23.70
N TYR A 21 -29.90 10.36 -22.37
CA TYR A 21 -31.08 10.82 -21.65
C TYR A 21 -30.84 12.26 -21.18
N PRO A 22 -31.82 13.18 -21.31
CA PRO A 22 -31.64 14.57 -20.93
C PRO A 22 -31.69 14.70 -19.40
N VAL A 23 -30.63 15.28 -18.83
CA VAL A 23 -30.59 15.74 -17.44
C VAL A 23 -31.31 17.08 -17.37
N SER A 24 -32.52 17.07 -16.83
CA SER A 24 -33.24 18.28 -16.43
C SER A 24 -32.51 18.96 -15.26
N GLY A 25 -32.01 20.16 -15.51
CA GLY A 25 -31.39 21.02 -14.50
C GLY A 25 -32.42 21.49 -13.49
N VAL A 26 -32.10 21.31 -12.20
CA VAL A 26 -32.81 21.97 -11.10
C VAL A 26 -31.86 23.01 -10.53
N VAL A 27 -32.23 24.27 -10.77
CA VAL A 27 -31.72 25.46 -10.10
C VAL A 27 -32.19 25.40 -8.64
N ILE A 28 -31.27 25.44 -7.68
CA ILE A 28 -31.63 25.65 -6.27
C ILE A 28 -31.30 27.11 -5.95
N ASP A 29 -32.35 27.92 -5.97
CA ASP A 29 -32.38 29.26 -5.40
C ASP A 29 -32.81 29.18 -3.94
N GLY A 30 -32.25 30.06 -3.11
CA GLY A 30 -32.38 30.03 -1.66
C GLY A 30 -33.78 30.36 -1.14
N CYS A 31 -34.13 29.76 0.01
CA CYS A 31 -35.12 30.35 0.92
C CYS A 31 -34.83 29.97 2.37
N LEU A 32 -34.63 31.00 3.19
CA LEU A 32 -34.82 31.00 4.63
C LEU A 32 -36.24 30.52 4.96
N VAL A 33 -36.38 29.49 5.80
CA VAL A 33 -37.54 29.34 6.68
C VAL A 33 -37.11 28.87 8.06
N ARG A 34 -37.55 29.66 9.03
CA ARG A 34 -37.46 29.55 10.48
C ARG A 34 -38.73 28.85 10.97
N ARG A 35 -38.65 27.78 11.77
CA ARG A 35 -39.62 27.41 12.84
C ARG A 35 -39.27 26.06 13.50
N GLU A 36 -39.09 26.07 14.83
CA GLU A 36 -39.95 25.44 15.86
C GLU A 36 -39.74 23.90 15.93
N ARG A 37 -38.91 23.39 16.86
CA ARG A 37 -39.24 23.01 18.26
C ARG A 37 -40.59 22.31 18.41
N GLU A 38 -40.54 20.98 18.31
CA GLU A 38 -41.33 19.96 19.02
C GLU A 38 -40.53 18.66 18.76
N GLY A 39 -40.06 17.86 19.72
CA GLY A 39 -40.70 17.44 20.95
C GLY A 39 -41.24 16.02 20.78
N SER A 40 -40.40 15.01 20.51
CA SER A 40 -40.82 13.61 20.66
C SER A 40 -39.65 12.71 21.05
N SER A 41 -39.63 12.34 22.32
CA SER A 41 -38.81 11.27 22.88
C SER A 41 -39.32 9.92 22.38
N TYR A 42 -38.49 9.18 21.67
CA TYR A 42 -38.65 7.74 21.54
C TYR A 42 -37.50 7.05 22.26
N ASN A 43 -37.86 6.43 23.38
CA ASN A 43 -37.06 5.47 24.12
C ASN A 43 -36.71 4.30 23.20
N THR A 44 -35.45 4.18 22.79
CA THR A 44 -34.89 2.92 22.30
C THR A 44 -34.41 2.12 23.49
N ALA A 45 -35.21 1.12 23.85
CA ALA A 45 -34.87 0.11 24.84
C ALA A 45 -33.66 -0.72 24.40
N ASN A 46 -32.85 -1.04 25.41
CA ASN A 46 -31.68 -1.91 25.35
C ASN A 46 -31.96 -3.26 24.67
N TYR A 47 -31.22 -3.55 23.60
CA TYR A 47 -30.90 -4.91 23.19
C TYR A 47 -29.38 -5.08 23.25
N SER A 48 -28.91 -5.40 24.45
CA SER A 48 -27.58 -5.94 24.71
C SER A 48 -27.70 -7.45 24.85
N SER A 49 -27.23 -8.19 23.84
CA SER A 49 -26.73 -9.58 23.94
C SER A 49 -26.80 -10.21 22.55
N PHE A 50 -25.71 -10.13 21.80
CA PHE A 50 -25.38 -11.18 20.84
C PHE A 50 -23.97 -11.68 21.14
N ALA A 51 -23.96 -12.95 21.51
CA ALA A 51 -22.79 -13.71 21.88
C ALA A 51 -21.84 -13.91 20.69
N ASN A 52 -20.57 -14.03 21.04
CA ASN A 52 -19.45 -14.42 20.19
C ASN A 52 -19.80 -15.57 19.23
N PHE A 53 -19.74 -15.31 17.93
CA PHE A 53 -19.58 -16.37 16.94
C PHE A 53 -18.09 -16.64 16.74
N SER A 54 -17.62 -17.68 17.42
CA SER A 54 -16.35 -18.34 17.12
C SER A 54 -16.43 -18.98 15.72
N THR A 55 -15.39 -18.73 14.93
CA THR A 55 -15.02 -19.40 13.70
C THR A 55 -15.30 -20.90 13.74
N VAL A 56 -16.24 -21.37 12.90
CA VAL A 56 -16.48 -22.80 12.65
C VAL A 56 -15.52 -23.25 11.55
N SER A 57 -14.61 -24.15 11.91
CA SER A 57 -13.75 -24.90 10.99
C SER A 57 -14.61 -25.82 10.12
N PHE A 58 -14.43 -25.73 8.81
CA PHE A 58 -15.14 -26.54 7.82
C PHE A 58 -14.32 -27.82 7.53
N ASP A 59 -14.29 -28.73 8.50
CA ASP A 59 -13.76 -30.10 8.34
C ASP A 59 -14.61 -31.02 9.19
N ASP A 60 -15.60 -31.69 8.57
CA ASP A 60 -16.16 -33.00 8.96
C ASP A 60 -17.52 -33.21 8.28
N TYR A 61 -17.52 -33.76 7.06
CA TYR A 61 -18.73 -34.35 6.47
C TYR A 61 -18.40 -35.40 5.39
N VAL A 62 -17.80 -36.52 5.79
CA VAL A 62 -17.96 -37.79 5.05
C VAL A 62 -17.88 -38.94 6.05
N ASN A 63 -19.02 -39.46 6.51
CA ASN A 63 -19.16 -40.87 6.85
C ASN A 63 -20.63 -41.29 7.03
N VAL A 64 -20.92 -42.51 6.57
CA VAL A 64 -22.16 -43.31 6.73
C VAL A 64 -23.29 -43.02 5.74
N VAL A 65 -23.38 -43.82 4.66
CA VAL A 65 -24.45 -44.82 4.43
C VAL A 65 -23.92 -45.85 3.43
N ASN A 66 -23.78 -47.10 3.85
CA ASN A 66 -23.65 -48.22 2.90
C ASN A 66 -24.49 -49.39 3.42
N SER A 67 -25.75 -49.45 2.97
CA SER A 67 -26.64 -50.59 3.21
C SER A 67 -26.79 -51.36 1.90
N LYS A 68 -26.42 -52.63 1.93
CA LYS A 68 -26.49 -53.57 0.80
C LYS A 68 -27.93 -54.04 0.63
N SER A 69 -28.49 -53.87 -0.56
CA SER A 69 -29.58 -54.70 -1.07
C SER A 69 -29.21 -55.23 -2.45
N GLN A 70 -29.36 -56.54 -2.63
CA GLN A 70 -29.11 -57.26 -3.89
C GLN A 70 -30.35 -57.22 -4.79
N PRO A 71 -30.19 -57.11 -6.12
CA PRO A 71 -31.18 -57.59 -7.08
C PRO A 71 -30.73 -58.91 -7.76
N PRO A 72 -31.68 -59.65 -8.34
CA PRO A 72 -31.47 -61.04 -8.74
C PRO A 72 -30.78 -61.19 -10.11
N LEU A 73 -29.99 -62.27 -10.20
CA LEU A 73 -29.31 -62.76 -11.38
C LEU A 73 -30.30 -63.34 -12.41
N SER A 74 -30.26 -62.86 -13.66
CA SER A 74 -30.66 -63.64 -14.84
C SER A 74 -30.16 -63.02 -16.16
N ARG A 75 -29.11 -63.63 -16.72
CA ARG A 75 -28.71 -63.82 -18.15
C ARG A 75 -27.19 -63.78 -18.24
N LYS A 76 -26.59 -64.96 -18.09
CA LYS A 76 -25.20 -65.24 -18.45
C LYS A 76 -25.21 -65.76 -19.89
N ASP A 77 -24.49 -65.08 -20.78
CA ASP A 77 -23.39 -65.67 -21.55
C ASP A 77 -22.83 -64.78 -22.69
N ASP A 78 -23.28 -63.52 -22.83
CA ASP A 78 -22.71 -62.57 -23.82
C ASP A 78 -22.00 -61.32 -23.22
N ILE A 79 -21.80 -61.23 -21.89
CA ILE A 79 -21.28 -60.01 -21.22
C ILE A 79 -19.79 -60.10 -20.80
N ALA A 80 -19.15 -61.27 -20.89
CA ALA A 80 -17.80 -61.48 -20.34
C ALA A 80 -16.67 -60.72 -21.09
N ALA A 81 -16.84 -60.40 -22.38
CA ALA A 81 -15.82 -59.69 -23.16
C ALA A 81 -15.86 -58.16 -22.99
N LEU A 82 -17.03 -57.58 -22.71
CA LEU A 82 -17.18 -56.12 -22.50
C LEU A 82 -16.70 -55.70 -21.09
N GLY A 83 -16.79 -56.58 -20.09
CA GLY A 83 -16.34 -56.29 -18.72
C GLY A 83 -14.81 -56.19 -18.56
N LEU A 84 -14.03 -56.90 -19.38
CA LEU A 84 -12.56 -56.88 -19.30
C LEU A 84 -11.96 -55.58 -19.86
N ASN A 85 -12.55 -55.01 -20.91
CA ASN A 85 -12.07 -53.75 -21.49
C ASN A 85 -12.30 -52.55 -20.57
N ASN A 86 -13.43 -52.50 -19.86
CA ASN A 86 -13.70 -51.43 -18.88
C ASN A 86 -12.74 -51.48 -17.67
N VAL A 87 -12.39 -52.68 -17.19
CA VAL A 87 -11.43 -52.83 -16.08
C VAL A 87 -10.02 -52.37 -16.46
N ILE A 88 -9.62 -52.58 -17.73
CA ILE A 88 -8.32 -52.10 -18.23
C ILE A 88 -8.32 -50.58 -18.40
N ALA A 89 -9.43 -50.00 -18.87
CA ALA A 89 -9.58 -48.55 -18.98
C ALA A 89 -9.51 -47.86 -17.61
N ASP A 90 -10.21 -48.38 -16.60
CA ASP A 90 -10.20 -47.84 -15.24
C ASP A 90 -8.82 -47.90 -14.57
N ALA A 91 -8.08 -49.00 -14.79
CA ALA A 91 -6.71 -49.14 -14.29
C ALA A 91 -5.76 -48.10 -14.93
N SER A 92 -5.96 -47.78 -16.21
CA SER A 92 -5.14 -46.79 -16.92
C SER A 92 -5.41 -45.36 -16.43
N GLN A 93 -6.66 -44.99 -16.16
CA GLN A 93 -7.01 -43.67 -15.61
C GLN A 93 -6.47 -43.49 -14.19
N THR A 94 -6.54 -44.52 -13.35
CA THR A 94 -5.98 -44.48 -11.99
C THR A 94 -4.46 -44.25 -12.02
N GLN A 95 -3.76 -44.88 -12.96
CA GLN A 95 -2.31 -44.71 -13.13
C GLN A 95 -1.96 -43.29 -13.61
N LEU A 96 -2.75 -42.70 -14.50
CA LEU A 96 -2.57 -41.33 -14.98
C LEU A 96 -2.83 -40.31 -13.88
N ALA A 97 -3.90 -40.46 -13.09
CA ALA A 97 -4.18 -39.61 -11.94
C ALA A 97 -3.06 -39.68 -10.89
N HIS A 98 -2.51 -40.88 -10.64
CA HIS A 98 -1.37 -41.03 -9.75
C HIS A 98 -0.12 -40.29 -10.27
N ARG A 99 0.15 -40.37 -11.57
CA ARG A 99 1.26 -39.64 -12.21
C ARG A 99 1.07 -38.13 -12.14
N GLN A 100 -0.14 -37.64 -12.40
CA GLN A 100 -0.47 -36.22 -12.28
C GLN A 100 -0.18 -35.73 -10.85
N ASN A 101 -0.67 -36.43 -9.83
CA ASN A 101 -0.41 -36.07 -8.44
C ASN A 101 1.10 -36.09 -8.12
N GLN A 102 1.85 -37.09 -8.60
CA GLN A 102 3.32 -37.10 -8.44
C GLN A 102 3.98 -35.85 -9.03
N TYR A 103 3.53 -35.39 -10.21
CA TYR A 103 4.04 -34.17 -10.82
C TYR A 103 3.70 -32.93 -10.01
N GLU A 104 2.45 -32.80 -9.57
CA GLU A 104 2.02 -31.68 -8.72
C GLU A 104 2.87 -31.59 -7.44
N GLN A 105 3.11 -32.73 -6.77
CA GLN A 105 3.97 -32.80 -5.58
C GLN A 105 5.44 -32.43 -5.89
N GLU A 106 5.97 -32.85 -7.04
CA GLU A 106 7.32 -32.51 -7.48
C GLU A 106 7.47 -31.00 -7.73
N ILE A 107 6.49 -30.38 -8.39
CA ILE A 107 6.43 -28.93 -8.64
C ILE A 107 6.40 -28.15 -7.33
N LEU A 108 5.50 -28.52 -6.41
CA LEU A 108 5.37 -27.87 -5.10
C LEU A 108 6.67 -28.00 -4.29
N ARG A 109 7.35 -29.15 -4.37
CA ARG A 109 8.66 -29.37 -3.73
C ARG A 109 9.73 -28.45 -4.30
N TRP A 110 9.79 -28.27 -5.62
CA TRP A 110 10.75 -27.35 -6.25
C TRP A 110 10.47 -25.88 -5.88
N MET A 111 9.20 -25.45 -5.90
CA MET A 111 8.80 -24.11 -5.50
C MET A 111 9.22 -23.79 -4.06
N LYS A 112 9.09 -24.77 -3.15
CA LYS A 112 9.54 -24.62 -1.75
C LYS A 112 11.07 -24.58 -1.61
N ALA A 113 11.81 -25.32 -2.43
CA ALA A 113 13.26 -25.43 -2.34
C ALA A 113 14.02 -24.26 -2.98
N SER A 114 13.61 -23.81 -4.16
CA SER A 114 14.27 -22.71 -4.88
C SER A 114 13.33 -22.05 -5.89
N PRO A 115 12.59 -20.99 -5.50
CA PRO A 115 11.60 -20.34 -6.37
C PRO A 115 12.15 -19.88 -7.73
N LYS A 116 13.40 -19.39 -7.75
CA LYS A 116 14.05 -18.89 -8.99
C LYS A 116 14.34 -19.99 -10.01
N ILE A 117 14.82 -21.15 -9.54
CA ILE A 117 15.21 -22.27 -10.42
C ILE A 117 13.99 -23.15 -10.71
N ALA A 118 13.02 -23.21 -9.78
CA ALA A 118 11.81 -24.01 -9.90
C ALA A 118 11.05 -23.68 -11.19
N ALA A 119 10.83 -22.39 -11.52
CA ALA A 119 10.05 -21.99 -12.69
C ALA A 119 10.54 -22.64 -14.00
N TYR A 120 11.86 -22.70 -14.21
CA TYR A 120 12.46 -23.32 -15.39
C TYR A 120 12.28 -24.84 -15.40
N LYS A 121 12.53 -25.52 -14.27
CA LYS A 121 12.35 -26.98 -14.16
C LYS A 121 10.91 -27.40 -14.36
N VAL A 122 9.98 -26.60 -13.83
CA VAL A 122 8.54 -26.84 -13.94
C VAL A 122 8.06 -26.62 -15.38
N GLU A 123 8.53 -25.59 -16.08
CA GLU A 123 8.22 -25.38 -17.52
C GLU A 123 8.78 -26.51 -18.40
N GLU A 124 10.01 -26.96 -18.14
CA GLU A 124 10.60 -28.12 -18.83
C GLU A 124 9.77 -29.39 -18.60
N LYS A 125 9.35 -29.63 -17.35
CA LYS A 125 8.51 -30.77 -17.01
C LYS A 125 7.16 -30.73 -17.71
N LEU A 126 6.52 -29.56 -17.78
CA LEU A 126 5.29 -29.33 -18.53
C LEU A 126 5.45 -29.65 -20.02
N ALA A 127 6.56 -29.24 -20.63
CA ALA A 127 6.85 -29.55 -22.02
C ALA A 127 6.95 -31.07 -22.26
N ASN A 128 7.58 -31.81 -21.35
CA ASN A 128 7.64 -33.27 -21.42
C ASN A 128 6.26 -33.92 -21.28
N MET A 129 5.43 -33.45 -20.34
CA MET A 129 4.05 -33.92 -20.17
C MET A 129 3.19 -33.65 -21.41
N TRP A 130 3.40 -32.51 -22.08
CA TRP A 130 2.72 -32.19 -23.32
C TRP A 130 3.05 -33.18 -24.44
N VAL A 131 4.32 -33.53 -24.62
CA VAL A 131 4.74 -34.54 -25.61
C VAL A 131 4.09 -35.89 -25.29
N GLU A 132 4.11 -36.30 -24.02
CA GLU A 132 3.46 -37.54 -23.58
C GLU A 132 1.95 -37.53 -23.83
N GLN A 133 1.27 -36.42 -23.56
CA GLN A 133 -0.16 -36.24 -23.87
C GLN A 133 -0.45 -36.44 -25.36
N GLN A 134 0.39 -35.90 -26.25
CA GLN A 134 0.24 -36.06 -27.70
C GLN A 134 0.42 -37.51 -28.14
N GLU A 135 1.37 -38.24 -27.55
CA GLU A 135 1.55 -39.66 -27.81
C GLU A 135 0.35 -40.49 -27.32
N LEU A 136 -0.18 -40.18 -26.14
CA LEU A 136 -1.37 -40.85 -25.59
C LEU A 136 -2.59 -40.63 -26.49
N LEU A 137 -2.80 -39.39 -26.97
CA LEU A 137 -3.87 -39.08 -27.92
C LEU A 137 -3.69 -39.83 -29.24
N SER A 138 -2.48 -39.83 -29.79
CA SER A 138 -2.19 -40.56 -31.04
C SER A 138 -2.46 -42.07 -30.91
N ARG A 139 -2.12 -42.68 -29.75
CA ARG A 139 -2.40 -44.09 -29.48
C ARG A 139 -3.89 -44.35 -29.32
N PHE A 140 -4.60 -43.46 -28.61
CA PHE A 140 -6.04 -43.53 -28.42
C PHE A 140 -6.78 -43.49 -29.77
N GLU A 141 -6.43 -42.54 -30.65
CA GLU A 141 -6.99 -42.43 -32.00
C GLU A 141 -6.74 -43.68 -32.87
N GLN A 142 -5.58 -44.33 -32.72
CA GLN A 142 -5.28 -45.58 -33.42
C GLN A 142 -6.10 -46.76 -32.90
N GLN A 143 -6.34 -46.82 -31.59
CA GLN A 143 -6.99 -47.96 -30.94
C GLN A 143 -8.52 -47.89 -31.01
N HIS A 144 -9.13 -46.70 -31.03
CA HIS A 144 -10.57 -46.55 -30.78
C HIS A 144 -11.34 -45.92 -31.94
N ARG A 145 -11.00 -46.28 -33.18
CA ARG A 145 -11.80 -45.91 -34.37
C ARG A 145 -13.26 -46.39 -34.36
N VAL A 146 -13.68 -47.23 -33.41
CA VAL A 146 -14.98 -47.94 -33.44
C VAL A 146 -15.84 -47.70 -32.19
N ASP A 147 -15.26 -47.29 -31.05
CA ASP A 147 -16.03 -47.10 -29.81
C ASP A 147 -16.06 -45.62 -29.43
N GLU A 148 -17.18 -44.98 -29.74
CA GLU A 148 -17.41 -43.58 -29.39
C GLU A 148 -17.40 -43.38 -27.87
N SER A 149 -17.83 -44.35 -27.05
CA SER A 149 -18.11 -44.11 -25.63
C SER A 149 -16.89 -43.83 -24.73
N LEU A 150 -15.68 -44.10 -25.18
CA LEU A 150 -14.47 -43.99 -24.36
C LEU A 150 -13.92 -42.55 -24.36
N GLN A 151 -13.58 -42.04 -23.17
CA GLN A 151 -12.90 -40.76 -23.04
C GLN A 151 -11.38 -40.94 -23.21
N PRO A 152 -10.71 -40.02 -23.94
CA PRO A 152 -9.26 -40.07 -24.09
C PRO A 152 -8.56 -39.83 -22.75
N PRO A 153 -7.41 -40.47 -22.53
CA PRO A 153 -6.60 -40.23 -21.34
C PRO A 153 -6.11 -38.79 -21.27
N VAL A 154 -6.44 -38.08 -20.18
CA VAL A 154 -5.97 -36.72 -19.90
C VAL A 154 -4.89 -36.77 -18.84
N LEU A 155 -3.66 -36.46 -19.24
CA LEU A 155 -2.49 -36.28 -18.39
C LEU A 155 -2.30 -34.81 -18.01
N LEU A 156 -2.62 -33.89 -18.93
CA LEU A 156 -2.42 -32.46 -18.73
C LEU A 156 -3.72 -31.75 -18.33
N THR A 157 -3.77 -31.29 -17.09
CA THR A 157 -4.92 -30.56 -16.52
C THR A 157 -4.66 -29.06 -16.42
N VAL A 158 -5.75 -28.30 -16.24
CA VAL A 158 -5.69 -26.85 -15.97
C VAL A 158 -4.86 -26.55 -14.72
N ASP A 159 -5.04 -27.35 -13.67
CA ASP A 159 -4.30 -27.22 -12.41
C ASP A 159 -2.78 -27.37 -12.60
N THR A 160 -2.36 -28.35 -13.43
CA THR A 160 -0.94 -28.57 -13.73
C THR A 160 -0.31 -27.34 -14.40
N VAL A 161 -1.01 -26.72 -15.36
CA VAL A 161 -0.53 -25.51 -16.04
C VAL A 161 -0.55 -24.31 -15.08
N ASN A 162 -1.60 -24.18 -14.26
CA ASN A 162 -1.72 -23.12 -13.25
C ASN A 162 -0.57 -23.17 -12.23
N LEU A 163 -0.10 -24.35 -11.81
CA LEU A 163 1.08 -24.49 -10.96
C LEU A 163 2.36 -23.98 -11.64
N VAL A 164 2.51 -24.19 -12.95
CA VAL A 164 3.66 -23.69 -13.73
C VAL A 164 3.61 -22.16 -13.82
N ILE A 165 2.44 -21.59 -14.11
CA ILE A 165 2.22 -20.14 -14.12
C ILE A 165 2.53 -19.56 -12.73
N GLN A 166 2.11 -20.23 -11.65
CA GLN A 166 2.38 -19.81 -10.28
C GLN A 166 3.87 -19.90 -9.92
N ALA A 167 4.58 -20.91 -10.40
CA ALA A 167 6.03 -21.02 -10.25
C ALA A 167 6.75 -19.82 -10.91
N TRP A 168 6.32 -19.42 -12.11
CA TRP A 168 6.82 -18.22 -12.78
C TRP A 168 6.51 -16.93 -12.01
N CYS A 169 5.29 -16.78 -11.50
CA CYS A 169 4.90 -15.64 -10.66
C CYS A 169 5.79 -15.53 -9.40
N ASN A 170 6.09 -16.66 -8.74
CA ASN A 170 6.90 -16.69 -7.52
C ASN A 170 8.42 -16.61 -7.75
N SER A 171 8.88 -16.70 -9.00
CA SER A 171 10.31 -16.66 -9.32
C SER A 171 10.96 -15.29 -9.06
N ASN A 172 10.16 -14.22 -9.01
CA ASN A 172 10.61 -12.82 -8.88
C ASN A 172 11.68 -12.43 -9.92
N THR A 173 11.59 -12.96 -11.15
CA THR A 173 12.50 -12.61 -12.26
C THR A 173 12.03 -11.39 -13.06
N GLY A 174 11.21 -10.52 -12.47
CA GLY A 174 10.71 -9.30 -13.09
C GLY A 174 9.87 -9.56 -14.33
N GLU A 175 10.06 -8.73 -15.36
CA GLU A 175 9.33 -8.80 -16.64
C GLU A 175 9.43 -10.19 -17.31
N VAL A 176 10.59 -10.83 -17.25
CA VAL A 176 10.83 -12.13 -17.91
C VAL A 176 9.90 -13.21 -17.37
N GLY A 177 9.68 -13.22 -16.05
CA GLY A 177 8.82 -14.22 -15.41
C GLY A 177 7.35 -14.00 -15.75
N ALA A 178 6.90 -12.74 -15.75
CA ALA A 178 5.53 -12.37 -16.10
C ALA A 178 5.22 -12.67 -17.58
N MET A 179 6.16 -12.38 -18.50
CA MET A 179 6.02 -12.69 -19.91
C MET A 179 5.93 -14.21 -20.18
N ARG A 180 6.69 -15.03 -19.44
CA ARG A 180 6.61 -16.50 -19.52
C ARG A 180 5.26 -17.02 -19.03
N ALA A 181 4.77 -16.50 -17.90
CA ALA A 181 3.44 -16.79 -17.38
C ALA A 181 2.34 -16.43 -18.39
N GLU A 182 2.38 -15.23 -18.98
CA GLU A 182 1.43 -14.81 -20.01
C GLU A 182 1.49 -15.67 -21.28
N ARG A 183 2.69 -16.12 -21.68
CA ARG A 183 2.83 -17.02 -22.83
C ARG A 183 2.13 -18.36 -22.61
N LEU A 184 2.18 -18.92 -21.41
CA LEU A 184 1.48 -20.15 -21.07
C LEU A 184 -0.04 -19.97 -21.11
N LEU A 185 -0.54 -18.84 -20.60
CA LEU A 185 -1.96 -18.48 -20.70
C LEU A 185 -2.41 -18.39 -22.16
N ARG A 186 -1.66 -17.68 -23.02
CA ARG A 186 -1.98 -17.58 -24.45
C ARG A 186 -1.92 -18.93 -25.16
N TRP A 187 -0.96 -19.79 -24.78
CA TRP A 187 -0.90 -21.14 -25.32
C TRP A 187 -2.15 -21.95 -24.98
N MET A 188 -2.65 -21.87 -23.74
CA MET A 188 -3.92 -22.49 -23.36
C MET A 188 -5.09 -21.92 -24.19
N GLU A 189 -5.13 -20.60 -24.45
CA GLU A 189 -6.16 -19.98 -25.31
C GLU A 189 -6.08 -20.43 -26.78
N ASP A 190 -4.88 -20.55 -27.32
CA ASP A 190 -4.63 -20.95 -28.71
C ASP A 190 -5.11 -22.39 -28.97
N LEU A 191 -4.96 -23.30 -28.00
CA LEU A 191 -5.46 -24.68 -28.08
C LEU A 191 -6.98 -24.75 -28.32
N HIS A 192 -7.74 -23.76 -27.84
CA HIS A 192 -9.20 -23.68 -28.01
C HIS A 192 -9.63 -22.72 -29.12
N SER A 193 -8.73 -21.84 -29.59
CA SER A 193 -9.04 -20.83 -30.61
C SER A 193 -8.90 -21.35 -32.03
N THR A 194 -8.13 -22.41 -32.26
CA THR A 194 -8.11 -23.08 -33.56
C THR A 194 -9.43 -23.83 -33.75
N PRO A 195 -10.38 -23.35 -34.57
CA PRO A 195 -11.46 -24.21 -35.01
C PRO A 195 -10.78 -25.41 -35.64
N ALA A 196 -11.20 -26.63 -35.28
CA ALA A 196 -10.69 -27.85 -35.89
C ALA A 196 -10.86 -27.71 -37.40
N LYS A 197 -9.84 -27.19 -38.08
CA LYS A 197 -9.81 -27.13 -39.53
C LYS A 197 -9.87 -28.60 -39.89
N SER A 198 -10.99 -28.99 -40.49
CA SER A 198 -11.29 -30.30 -41.03
C SER A 198 -10.18 -30.65 -42.03
N THR A 199 -9.02 -31.03 -41.51
CA THR A 199 -7.83 -31.37 -42.29
C THR A 199 -8.05 -32.74 -42.94
N ILE A 200 -9.13 -33.42 -42.55
CA ILE A 200 -9.68 -34.60 -43.17
C ILE A 200 -11.13 -34.22 -43.49
N GLY A 201 -11.52 -34.22 -44.76
CA GLY A 201 -12.86 -33.83 -45.25
C GLY A 201 -13.98 -34.79 -44.84
N LEU A 202 -13.97 -35.26 -43.59
CA LEU A 202 -15.03 -36.00 -42.95
C LEU A 202 -15.91 -34.97 -42.23
N GLU A 203 -17.18 -34.95 -42.62
CA GLU A 203 -18.24 -34.19 -41.97
C GLU A 203 -18.17 -34.40 -40.44
N PRO A 204 -18.29 -33.34 -39.63
CA PRO A 204 -18.24 -33.41 -38.17
C PRO A 204 -19.52 -34.05 -37.63
N THR A 205 -19.65 -35.36 -37.78
CA THR A 205 -20.81 -36.12 -37.28
C THR A 205 -20.57 -36.70 -35.89
N SER A 206 -19.33 -36.72 -35.38
CA SER A 206 -19.05 -37.20 -34.02
C SER A 206 -18.96 -36.02 -33.03
N THR A 207 -19.85 -36.07 -32.04
CA THR A 207 -20.15 -35.03 -31.04
C THR A 207 -19.03 -34.84 -29.99
N TYR A 208 -17.83 -35.37 -30.21
CA TYR A 208 -16.72 -35.24 -29.25
C TYR A 208 -16.08 -33.87 -29.37
N SER A 209 -16.52 -32.98 -28.50
CA SER A 209 -15.94 -31.66 -28.33
C SER A 209 -14.53 -31.81 -27.75
N TYR A 210 -13.49 -31.70 -28.59
CA TYR A 210 -12.07 -31.62 -28.20
C TYR A 210 -11.79 -30.58 -27.09
N ASN A 211 -12.73 -29.68 -26.84
CA ASN A 211 -12.69 -28.67 -25.78
C ASN A 211 -12.54 -29.28 -24.37
N THR A 212 -12.86 -30.56 -24.14
CA THR A 212 -12.69 -31.20 -22.82
C THR A 212 -11.30 -31.82 -22.60
N ILE A 213 -10.50 -31.98 -23.65
CA ILE A 213 -9.22 -32.73 -23.58
C ILE A 213 -8.06 -31.80 -23.20
N PHE A 214 -8.09 -30.56 -23.68
CA PHE A 214 -7.00 -29.61 -23.48
C PHE A 214 -7.29 -28.64 -22.34
N PRO A 215 -6.25 -28.23 -21.57
CA PRO A 215 -6.44 -27.31 -20.46
C PRO A 215 -7.00 -25.98 -20.97
N MET A 216 -8.20 -25.63 -20.52
CA MET A 216 -8.82 -24.34 -20.82
C MET A 216 -8.44 -23.32 -19.74
N PRO A 217 -8.10 -22.07 -20.10
CA PRO A 217 -7.88 -21.03 -19.10
C PRO A 217 -9.10 -20.83 -18.22
N ASP A 218 -8.85 -20.78 -16.91
CA ASP A 218 -9.82 -20.48 -15.87
C ASP A 218 -9.47 -19.17 -15.16
N TYR A 219 -10.27 -18.78 -14.17
CA TYR A 219 -10.02 -17.60 -13.33
C TYR A 219 -8.60 -17.60 -12.76
N GLN A 220 -8.13 -18.74 -12.25
CA GLN A 220 -6.83 -18.85 -11.60
C GLN A 220 -5.69 -18.62 -12.60
N SER A 221 -5.81 -19.07 -13.85
CA SER A 221 -4.85 -18.79 -14.92
C SER A 221 -4.67 -17.29 -15.13
N TYR A 222 -5.78 -16.55 -15.30
CA TYR A 222 -5.74 -15.09 -15.52
C TYR A 222 -5.23 -14.35 -14.27
N ALA A 223 -5.79 -14.66 -13.09
CA ALA A 223 -5.42 -13.99 -11.85
C ALA A 223 -3.91 -14.14 -11.53
N THR A 224 -3.35 -15.34 -11.75
CA THR A 224 -1.92 -15.60 -11.50
C THR A 224 -1.01 -14.84 -12.47
N VAL A 225 -1.40 -14.73 -13.75
CA VAL A 225 -0.65 -13.93 -14.74
C VAL A 225 -0.71 -12.44 -14.40
N ILE A 226 -1.87 -11.94 -13.95
CA ILE A 226 -2.03 -10.55 -13.53
C ILE A 226 -1.20 -10.25 -12.27
N ASP A 227 -1.14 -11.17 -11.29
CA ASP A 227 -0.24 -11.04 -10.13
C ASP A 227 1.24 -11.03 -10.56
N ALA A 228 1.63 -11.89 -11.51
CA ALA A 228 2.99 -11.93 -12.04
C ALA A 228 3.40 -10.58 -12.65
N TRP A 229 2.54 -9.98 -13.49
CA TRP A 229 2.77 -8.65 -14.06
C TRP A 229 2.74 -7.52 -13.01
N SER A 230 1.87 -7.63 -12.01
CA SER A 230 1.81 -6.68 -10.88
C SER A 230 3.12 -6.68 -10.08
N ARG A 231 3.66 -7.85 -9.76
CA ARG A 231 4.98 -8.00 -9.09
C ARG A 231 6.12 -7.52 -9.97
N ALA A 232 6.08 -7.80 -11.27
CA ALA A 232 7.06 -7.30 -12.23
C ALA A 232 7.10 -5.76 -12.26
N ALA A 233 5.94 -5.09 -12.23
CA ALA A 233 5.89 -3.62 -12.20
C ALA A 233 6.59 -3.02 -10.98
N ILE A 234 6.42 -3.65 -9.81
CA ILE A 234 7.09 -3.25 -8.56
C ILE A 234 8.59 -3.53 -8.63
N TYR A 235 8.95 -4.72 -9.13
CA TYR A 235 10.34 -5.15 -9.24
C TYR A 235 11.13 -4.23 -10.18
N GLU A 236 10.64 -4.00 -11.40
CA GLU A 236 11.32 -3.21 -12.43
C GLU A 236 11.44 -1.73 -12.05
N SER A 237 10.41 -1.16 -11.42
CA SER A 237 10.50 0.24 -10.93
C SER A 237 11.45 0.39 -9.73
N GLY A 238 11.67 -0.69 -8.96
CA GLY A 238 12.59 -0.73 -7.83
C GLY A 238 14.06 -0.90 -8.18
N HIS A 239 14.35 -1.64 -9.27
CA HIS A 239 15.70 -2.10 -9.63
C HIS A 239 16.42 -1.19 -10.63
N ALA A 240 16.23 0.13 -10.54
CA ALA A 240 17.10 1.08 -11.21
C ALA A 240 18.54 0.82 -10.73
N LYS A 241 19.32 0.05 -11.50
CA LYS A 241 20.75 -0.12 -11.26
C LYS A 241 21.31 1.28 -11.23
N SER A 242 21.74 1.71 -10.05
CA SER A 242 22.38 2.98 -9.83
C SER A 242 23.76 2.93 -10.50
N ASN A 243 23.79 2.93 -11.83
CA ASN A 243 24.98 3.28 -12.61
C ASN A 243 25.17 4.78 -12.42
N ILE A 244 25.57 5.16 -11.21
CA ILE A 244 25.80 6.54 -10.77
C ILE A 244 27.09 7.11 -11.37
N ASP A 245 27.88 6.30 -12.07
CA ASP A 245 29.21 6.71 -12.55
C ASP A 245 29.22 7.41 -13.93
N SER A 246 28.06 7.67 -14.54
CA SER A 246 27.97 8.28 -15.88
C SER A 246 27.55 9.75 -15.86
N GLU A 247 28.56 10.62 -15.77
CA GLU A 247 28.71 11.98 -16.32
C GLU A 247 27.66 13.09 -16.07
N MET A 248 28.25 14.26 -15.83
CA MET A 248 27.71 15.49 -15.24
C MET A 248 26.91 16.36 -16.25
N GLU A 249 26.15 15.73 -17.15
CA GLU A 249 25.34 16.47 -18.13
C GLU A 249 23.99 16.92 -17.55
N THR A 250 23.60 18.14 -17.92
CA THR A 250 22.50 18.91 -17.34
C THR A 250 21.16 18.15 -17.26
N PRO A 251 20.37 18.31 -16.18
CA PRO A 251 19.24 17.44 -15.86
C PRO A 251 18.00 17.82 -16.67
N LYS A 252 17.86 17.29 -17.89
CA LYS A 252 16.52 17.08 -18.44
C LYS A 252 15.85 16.03 -17.55
N ARG A 253 14.65 16.33 -17.04
CA ARG A 253 13.85 15.43 -16.20
C ARG A 253 13.29 14.28 -17.04
N ASP A 254 14.17 13.50 -17.65
CA ASP A 254 13.78 12.31 -18.38
C ASP A 254 13.28 11.28 -17.37
N ILE A 255 12.12 10.68 -17.66
CA ILE A 255 11.53 9.64 -16.85
C ILE A 255 12.53 8.48 -16.79
N SER A 256 12.86 8.02 -15.58
CA SER A 256 13.83 6.94 -15.39
C SER A 256 13.41 5.68 -16.15
N GLU A 257 14.36 4.95 -16.73
CA GLU A 257 14.06 3.73 -17.49
C GLU A 257 13.34 2.67 -16.63
N ALA A 258 13.71 2.58 -15.34
CA ALA A 258 13.02 1.74 -14.37
C ALA A 258 11.53 2.11 -14.21
N THR A 259 11.21 3.40 -14.18
CA THR A 259 9.82 3.87 -14.15
C THR A 259 9.07 3.49 -15.44
N LYS A 260 9.73 3.55 -16.61
CA LYS A 260 9.12 3.12 -17.89
C LYS A 260 8.86 1.62 -17.91
N ASN A 261 9.81 0.80 -17.47
CA ASN A 261 9.64 -0.65 -17.41
C ASN A 261 8.52 -1.03 -16.43
N GLY A 262 8.46 -0.37 -15.26
CA GLY A 262 7.36 -0.54 -14.32
C GLY A 262 6.00 -0.16 -14.91
N PHE A 263 5.95 0.94 -15.68
CA PHE A 263 4.75 1.37 -16.39
C PHE A 263 4.29 0.34 -17.44
N GLU A 264 5.20 -0.18 -18.26
CA GLU A 264 4.87 -1.20 -19.26
C GLU A 264 4.35 -2.49 -18.60
N CYS A 265 4.97 -2.93 -17.51
CA CYS A 265 4.49 -4.10 -16.75
C CYS A 265 3.07 -3.89 -16.17
N ALA A 266 2.79 -2.71 -15.59
CA ALA A 266 1.46 -2.39 -15.08
C ALA A 266 0.41 -2.31 -16.21
N ARG A 267 0.80 -1.78 -17.38
CA ARG A 267 -0.06 -1.80 -18.58
C ARG A 267 -0.37 -3.22 -19.02
N ARG A 268 0.61 -4.13 -19.01
CA ARG A 268 0.39 -5.55 -19.34
C ARG A 268 -0.58 -6.23 -18.38
N ALA A 269 -0.48 -5.95 -17.07
CA ALA A 269 -1.47 -6.44 -16.09
C ALA A 269 -2.89 -5.97 -16.43
N GLU A 270 -3.05 -4.69 -16.78
CA GLU A 270 -4.31 -4.11 -17.25
C GLU A 270 -4.81 -4.78 -18.54
N ASP A 271 -3.93 -4.98 -19.53
CA ASP A 271 -4.29 -5.61 -20.82
C ASP A 271 -4.83 -7.04 -20.61
N VAL A 272 -4.21 -7.81 -19.70
CA VAL A 272 -4.69 -9.17 -19.35
C VAL A 272 -6.04 -9.13 -18.62
N LEU A 273 -6.29 -8.17 -17.73
CA LEU A 273 -7.61 -7.96 -17.11
C LEU A 273 -8.69 -7.65 -18.16
N MET A 274 -8.40 -6.74 -19.09
CA MET A 274 -9.36 -6.39 -20.15
C MET A 274 -9.63 -7.58 -21.08
N HIS A 275 -8.62 -8.40 -21.34
CA HIS A 275 -8.77 -9.63 -22.11
C HIS A 275 -9.61 -10.69 -21.38
N MET A 276 -9.38 -10.87 -20.07
CA MET A 276 -10.20 -11.74 -19.21
C MET A 276 -11.68 -11.35 -19.27
N GLN A 277 -12.00 -10.05 -19.14
CA GLN A 277 -13.37 -9.56 -19.29
C GLN A 277 -13.95 -9.87 -20.68
N LYS A 278 -13.18 -9.59 -21.74
CA LYS A 278 -13.63 -9.85 -23.11
C LYS A 278 -13.91 -11.33 -23.37
N MET A 279 -13.10 -12.22 -22.81
CA MET A 279 -13.33 -13.66 -22.88
C MET A 279 -14.59 -14.07 -22.13
N HIS A 280 -14.86 -13.45 -20.98
CA HIS A 280 -16.09 -13.66 -20.21
C HIS A 280 -17.33 -13.25 -21.02
N GLU A 281 -17.31 -12.07 -21.65
CA GLU A 281 -18.39 -11.57 -22.52
C GLU A 281 -18.65 -12.49 -23.72
N ARG A 282 -17.58 -12.97 -24.38
CA ARG A 282 -17.72 -13.94 -25.48
C ARG A 282 -18.34 -15.26 -25.03
N ARG A 283 -17.96 -15.78 -23.86
CA ARG A 283 -18.57 -17.01 -23.31
C ARG A 283 -20.04 -16.80 -22.99
N LEU A 284 -20.40 -15.63 -22.48
CA LEU A 284 -21.78 -15.20 -22.26
C LEU A 284 -22.61 -15.18 -23.55
N GLU A 285 -22.07 -14.63 -24.64
CA GLU A 285 -22.75 -14.57 -25.95
C GLU A 285 -22.97 -15.98 -26.54
N ASN A 286 -21.97 -16.86 -26.41
CA ASN A 286 -22.03 -18.23 -26.94
C ASN A 286 -22.96 -19.17 -26.13
N GLN A 287 -23.21 -18.87 -24.86
CA GLN A 287 -24.00 -19.72 -23.94
C GLN A 287 -25.52 -19.73 -24.21
N GLN A 288 -26.01 -19.09 -25.28
CA GLN A 288 -27.45 -19.08 -25.60
C GLN A 288 -28.08 -20.46 -25.88
N HIS A 289 -27.31 -21.58 -25.89
CA HIS A 289 -27.77 -22.85 -26.46
C HIS A 289 -27.93 -24.10 -25.56
N SER A 290 -27.47 -24.19 -24.29
CA SER A 290 -27.98 -25.18 -23.30
C SER A 290 -27.13 -25.30 -22.02
N ASP A 291 -25.89 -24.84 -22.01
CA ASP A 291 -25.00 -25.12 -20.88
C ASP A 291 -25.19 -24.13 -19.72
N PRO A 292 -25.17 -24.62 -18.46
CA PRO A 292 -25.27 -23.78 -17.28
C PRO A 292 -24.12 -22.77 -17.25
N TYR A 293 -24.47 -21.51 -17.00
CA TYR A 293 -23.55 -20.37 -16.95
C TYR A 293 -22.30 -20.65 -16.11
N SER A 294 -21.18 -20.86 -16.79
CA SER A 294 -19.85 -20.97 -16.17
C SER A 294 -19.36 -19.55 -15.84
N SER A 295 -19.43 -19.19 -14.56
CA SER A 295 -18.93 -17.92 -14.02
C SER A 295 -17.40 -17.90 -13.87
N ASP A 296 -16.72 -18.88 -14.47
CA ASP A 296 -15.40 -19.35 -14.06
C ASP A 296 -14.25 -18.48 -14.55
N ILE A 297 -14.52 -17.49 -15.41
CA ILE A 297 -13.51 -16.51 -15.87
C ILE A 297 -13.96 -15.06 -15.67
N GLN A 298 -15.05 -14.84 -14.93
CA GLN A 298 -15.52 -13.50 -14.64
C GLN A 298 -14.51 -12.79 -13.72
N PRO A 299 -14.00 -11.59 -14.08
CA PRO A 299 -13.16 -10.80 -13.18
C PRO A 299 -13.87 -10.53 -11.88
N ASP A 300 -13.13 -10.58 -10.78
CA ASP A 300 -13.63 -10.26 -9.45
C ASP A 300 -12.82 -9.12 -8.82
N THR A 301 -13.22 -8.73 -7.63
CA THR A 301 -12.57 -7.64 -6.87
C THR A 301 -11.07 -7.87 -6.68
N HIS A 302 -10.62 -9.12 -6.49
CA HIS A 302 -9.23 -9.45 -6.30
C HIS A 302 -8.38 -9.14 -7.54
N VAL A 303 -8.83 -9.52 -8.74
CA VAL A 303 -8.08 -9.26 -9.98
C VAL A 303 -7.94 -7.75 -10.24
N PHE A 304 -8.97 -6.97 -9.95
CA PHE A 304 -8.90 -5.50 -10.02
C PHE A 304 -7.85 -4.94 -9.04
N HIS A 305 -7.78 -5.47 -7.81
CA HIS A 305 -6.76 -5.07 -6.83
C HIS A 305 -5.34 -5.36 -7.32
N LEU A 306 -5.11 -6.49 -8.00
CA LEU A 306 -3.78 -6.80 -8.54
C LEU A 306 -3.31 -5.76 -9.57
N VAL A 307 -4.21 -5.34 -10.48
CA VAL A 307 -3.91 -4.28 -11.46
C VAL A 307 -3.71 -2.92 -10.78
N LEU A 308 -4.58 -2.55 -9.84
CA LEU A 308 -4.43 -1.30 -9.07
C LEU A 308 -3.12 -1.27 -8.28
N LYS A 309 -2.74 -2.40 -7.67
CA LYS A 309 -1.46 -2.57 -6.96
C LYS A 309 -0.26 -2.41 -7.89
N ALA A 310 -0.37 -2.85 -9.13
CA ALA A 310 0.67 -2.65 -10.13
C ALA A 310 0.87 -1.15 -10.40
N TRP A 311 -0.22 -0.40 -10.61
CA TRP A 311 -0.17 1.04 -10.86
C TRP A 311 0.23 1.88 -9.64
N SER A 312 -0.18 1.48 -8.43
CA SER A 312 0.03 2.27 -7.20
C SER A 312 1.46 2.20 -6.65
N ASN A 313 2.21 1.15 -7.00
CA ASN A 313 3.55 0.89 -6.47
C ASN A 313 4.69 1.19 -7.45
N ILE A 314 4.42 1.84 -8.58
CA ILE A 314 5.46 2.29 -9.51
C ILE A 314 6.30 3.38 -8.84
N ARG A 315 7.61 3.15 -8.68
CA ARG A 315 8.52 4.20 -8.21
C ARG A 315 8.67 5.31 -9.25
N GLY A 316 8.59 6.56 -8.80
CA GLY A 316 8.56 7.72 -9.68
C GLY A 316 7.25 7.81 -10.46
N ALA A 317 6.14 7.39 -9.85
CA ALA A 317 4.80 7.51 -10.42
C ALA A 317 4.57 8.92 -11.00
N THR A 318 3.80 8.97 -12.08
CA THR A 318 3.46 10.21 -12.78
C THR A 318 1.96 10.43 -12.72
N LYS A 319 1.48 11.62 -13.08
CA LYS A 319 0.04 11.85 -13.24
C LYS A 319 -0.64 10.81 -14.15
N ALA A 320 0.08 10.32 -15.17
CA ALA A 320 -0.44 9.30 -16.08
C ALA A 320 -0.70 7.96 -15.37
N THR A 321 0.17 7.52 -14.45
CA THR A 321 -0.03 6.26 -13.71
C THR A 321 -1.26 6.34 -12.81
N ALA A 322 -1.44 7.46 -12.10
CA ALA A 322 -2.61 7.67 -11.24
C ALA A 322 -3.92 7.80 -12.03
N MET A 323 -3.90 8.45 -13.20
CA MET A 323 -5.04 8.49 -14.12
C MET A 323 -5.43 7.10 -14.63
N ARG A 324 -4.45 6.22 -14.90
CA ARG A 324 -4.74 4.83 -15.30
C ARG A 324 -5.40 4.07 -14.16
N ALA A 325 -4.89 4.17 -12.93
CA ALA A 325 -5.53 3.59 -11.75
C ALA A 325 -6.98 4.09 -11.56
N THR A 326 -7.23 5.39 -11.81
CA THR A 326 -8.59 5.97 -11.73
C THR A 326 -9.53 5.32 -12.75
N ARG A 327 -9.09 5.14 -14.00
CA ARG A 327 -9.89 4.45 -15.04
C ARG A 327 -10.21 3.00 -14.68
N ILE A 328 -9.30 2.31 -13.99
CA ILE A 328 -9.55 0.94 -13.51
C ILE A 328 -10.64 0.92 -12.43
N LEU A 329 -10.66 1.91 -11.53
CA LEU A 329 -11.76 2.07 -10.58
C LEU A 329 -13.09 2.38 -11.29
N ASP A 330 -13.09 3.30 -12.26
CA ASP A 330 -14.30 3.63 -13.03
C ASP A 330 -14.87 2.39 -13.72
N PHE A 331 -14.00 1.58 -14.33
CA PHE A 331 -14.38 0.31 -14.95
C PHE A 331 -14.92 -0.70 -13.94
N MET A 332 -14.30 -0.81 -12.76
CA MET A 332 -14.77 -1.65 -11.66
C MET A 332 -16.18 -1.23 -11.18
N GLN A 333 -16.44 0.07 -11.09
CA GLN A 333 -17.74 0.63 -10.70
C GLN A 333 -18.81 0.37 -11.77
N GLU A 334 -18.47 0.51 -13.05
CA GLU A 334 -19.35 0.20 -14.18
C GLU A 334 -19.78 -1.27 -14.16
N LEU A 335 -18.84 -2.21 -13.97
CA LEU A 335 -19.15 -3.63 -13.87
C LEU A 335 -20.02 -3.95 -12.65
N HIS A 336 -19.72 -3.36 -11.49
CA HIS A 336 -20.55 -3.54 -10.29
C HIS A 336 -21.98 -3.05 -10.53
N HIS A 337 -22.15 -1.88 -11.17
CA HIS A 337 -23.46 -1.35 -11.53
C HIS A 337 -24.19 -2.29 -12.50
N PHE A 338 -23.52 -2.78 -13.54
CA PHE A 338 -24.09 -3.73 -14.48
C PHE A 338 -24.51 -5.05 -13.81
N GLN A 339 -23.69 -5.60 -12.91
CA GLN A 339 -24.02 -6.79 -12.13
C GLN A 339 -25.23 -6.54 -11.20
N SER A 340 -25.34 -5.33 -10.63
CA SER A 340 -26.47 -4.95 -9.79
C SER A 340 -27.81 -4.88 -10.54
N LEU A 341 -27.80 -4.51 -11.82
CA LEU A 341 -29.00 -4.43 -12.65
C LEU A 341 -29.44 -5.79 -13.22
N ASN A 342 -28.49 -6.69 -13.50
CA ASN A 342 -28.75 -7.91 -14.24
C ASN A 342 -28.84 -9.18 -13.40
N SER A 343 -28.61 -9.13 -12.09
CA SER A 343 -28.70 -10.33 -11.22
C SER A 343 -30.18 -10.66 -10.94
N PRO A 344 -30.79 -11.67 -11.62
CA PRO A 344 -32.25 -11.87 -11.62
C PRO A 344 -32.76 -12.54 -10.34
N THR A 345 -31.85 -12.97 -9.46
CA THR A 345 -32.18 -13.80 -8.30
C THR A 345 -31.26 -13.48 -7.15
N SER A 346 -31.63 -12.50 -6.34
CA SER A 346 -31.22 -12.46 -4.93
C SER A 346 -31.89 -13.64 -4.22
N TRP A 347 -31.38 -14.86 -4.40
CA TRP A 347 -31.80 -15.97 -3.56
C TRP A 347 -31.52 -15.56 -2.10
N GLN A 348 -32.56 -15.43 -1.29
CA GLN A 348 -32.52 -15.03 0.13
C GLN A 348 -32.10 -13.57 0.43
N GLY A 349 -32.13 -12.66 -0.55
CA GLY A 349 -31.78 -11.25 -0.32
C GLY A 349 -30.29 -10.98 -0.13
N ILE A 350 -29.42 -11.98 -0.36
CA ILE A 350 -27.96 -11.82 -0.34
C ILE A 350 -27.48 -11.68 -1.78
N SER A 351 -27.24 -10.45 -2.23
CA SER A 351 -26.63 -10.20 -3.54
C SER A 351 -25.12 -10.37 -3.46
N VAL A 352 -24.60 -11.48 -4.00
CA VAL A 352 -23.14 -11.71 -4.10
C VAL A 352 -22.64 -11.12 -5.42
N PHE A 353 -22.19 -9.87 -5.38
CA PHE A 353 -21.49 -9.25 -6.50
C PHE A 353 -20.02 -9.69 -6.50
N LYS A 354 -19.50 -10.20 -7.63
CA LYS A 354 -18.08 -10.58 -7.71
C LYS A 354 -17.17 -9.35 -7.72
N VAL A 355 -17.63 -8.25 -8.32
CA VAL A 355 -16.89 -7.00 -8.43
C VAL A 355 -17.54 -5.96 -7.55
N HIS A 356 -16.86 -5.49 -6.51
CA HIS A 356 -17.36 -4.44 -5.63
C HIS A 356 -16.20 -3.58 -5.08
N PRO A 357 -16.14 -2.28 -5.41
CA PRO A 357 -15.12 -1.38 -4.86
C PRO A 357 -15.21 -1.32 -3.33
N ASN A 358 -14.12 -1.64 -2.64
CA ASN A 358 -14.05 -1.64 -1.19
C ASN A 358 -12.95 -0.69 -0.68
N VAL A 359 -12.75 -0.61 0.64
CA VAL A 359 -11.72 0.26 1.25
C VAL A 359 -10.34 0.00 0.66
N HIS A 360 -10.01 -1.26 0.39
CA HIS A 360 -8.73 -1.62 -0.23
C HIS A 360 -8.59 -1.06 -1.65
N THR A 361 -9.66 -1.10 -2.46
CA THR A 361 -9.68 -0.48 -3.80
C THR A 361 -9.33 1.01 -3.73
N TYR A 362 -10.02 1.76 -2.85
CA TYR A 362 -9.80 3.19 -2.69
C TYR A 362 -8.41 3.50 -2.11
N LYS A 363 -7.92 2.70 -1.17
CA LYS A 363 -6.57 2.82 -0.61
C LYS A 363 -5.47 2.72 -1.67
N LEU A 364 -5.57 1.74 -2.57
CA LEU A 364 -4.64 1.60 -3.70
C LEU A 364 -4.70 2.82 -4.64
N LEU A 365 -5.90 3.37 -4.86
CA LEU A 365 -6.06 4.58 -5.68
C LEU A 365 -5.47 5.82 -5.01
N ILE A 366 -5.70 6.00 -3.70
CA ILE A 366 -5.10 7.07 -2.89
C ILE A 366 -3.57 6.97 -2.96
N GLN A 367 -3.02 5.76 -2.81
CA GLN A 367 -1.58 5.50 -2.91
C GLN A 367 -1.03 5.84 -4.30
N ALA A 368 -1.75 5.52 -5.37
CA ALA A 368 -1.34 5.84 -6.74
C ALA A 368 -1.23 7.37 -6.97
N TRP A 369 -2.20 8.15 -6.48
CA TRP A 369 -2.17 9.61 -6.58
C TRP A 369 -1.11 10.25 -5.66
N ALA A 370 -1.00 9.77 -4.41
CA ALA A 370 0.00 10.21 -3.44
C ALA A 370 1.44 10.01 -3.93
N SER A 371 1.69 8.94 -4.70
CA SER A 371 3.03 8.60 -5.19
C SER A 371 3.51 9.47 -6.34
N THR A 372 2.63 10.26 -6.97
CA THR A 372 2.99 11.09 -8.15
C THR A 372 3.99 12.20 -7.85
N ALA A 373 4.22 12.52 -6.58
CA ALA A 373 5.10 13.60 -6.13
C ALA A 373 4.74 14.99 -6.70
N THR A 374 3.48 15.17 -7.12
CA THR A 374 2.93 16.44 -7.60
C THR A 374 1.97 17.03 -6.57
N PRO A 375 1.85 18.36 -6.46
CA PRO A 375 0.88 18.98 -5.55
C PRO A 375 -0.56 18.55 -5.88
N GLU A 376 -0.90 18.43 -7.16
CA GLU A 376 -2.21 17.93 -7.60
C GLU A 376 -2.46 16.48 -7.16
N GLY A 377 -1.39 15.68 -7.06
CA GLY A 377 -1.49 14.31 -6.60
C GLY A 377 -1.93 14.20 -5.14
N ALA A 378 -1.43 15.08 -4.28
CA ALA A 378 -1.87 15.14 -2.89
C ALA A 378 -3.33 15.61 -2.79
N ASP A 379 -3.73 16.61 -3.59
CA ASP A 379 -5.11 17.10 -3.65
C ASP A 379 -6.10 16.01 -4.09
N HIS A 380 -5.80 15.28 -5.17
CA HIS A 380 -6.65 14.19 -5.63
C HIS A 380 -6.70 13.01 -4.65
N ALA A 381 -5.58 12.68 -4.00
CA ALA A 381 -5.57 11.65 -2.96
C ALA A 381 -6.51 12.02 -1.80
N GLU A 382 -6.53 13.30 -1.41
CA GLU A 382 -7.43 13.83 -0.39
C GLU A 382 -8.90 13.86 -0.85
N GLU A 383 -9.16 14.23 -2.10
CA GLU A 383 -10.49 14.17 -2.71
C GLU A 383 -11.08 12.75 -2.68
N ILE A 384 -10.27 11.75 -3.02
CA ILE A 384 -10.68 10.34 -2.98
C ILE A 384 -10.96 9.89 -1.53
N LEU A 385 -10.13 10.30 -0.56
CA LEU A 385 -10.38 10.03 0.86
C LEU A 385 -11.71 10.64 1.33
N ARG A 386 -12.02 11.88 0.93
CA ARG A 386 -13.31 12.54 1.22
C ARG A 386 -14.48 11.79 0.59
N HIS A 387 -14.32 11.34 -0.65
CA HIS A 387 -15.33 10.55 -1.34
C HIS A 387 -15.59 9.22 -0.61
N LEU A 388 -14.55 8.50 -0.19
CA LEU A 388 -14.67 7.27 0.60
C LEU A 388 -15.45 7.50 1.90
N LEU A 389 -15.18 8.61 2.60
CA LEU A 389 -15.94 9.00 3.80
C LEU A 389 -17.39 9.38 3.50
N SER A 390 -17.67 9.97 2.34
CA SER A 390 -19.03 10.26 1.91
C SER A 390 -19.82 8.97 1.66
N ILE A 391 -19.20 7.96 1.04
CA ILE A 391 -19.83 6.64 0.81
C ILE A 391 -20.12 5.95 2.14
N SER A 392 -19.15 5.95 3.06
CA SER A 392 -19.31 5.41 4.41
C SER A 392 -20.51 6.05 5.15
N LYS A 393 -20.65 7.38 5.10
CA LYS A 393 -21.76 8.09 5.73
C LYS A 393 -23.12 7.85 5.09
N ALA A 394 -23.17 7.57 3.79
CA ALA A 394 -24.42 7.28 3.09
C ALA A 394 -25.07 5.97 3.58
N GLY A 395 -24.35 5.14 4.36
CA GLY A 395 -24.92 3.98 5.02
C GLY A 395 -25.39 2.91 4.06
N ASN A 396 -24.74 2.77 2.89
CA ASN A 396 -25.03 1.69 1.95
C ASN A 396 -24.82 0.35 2.65
N VAL A 397 -25.94 -0.26 3.05
CA VAL A 397 -26.03 -1.43 3.93
C VAL A 397 -25.44 -2.64 3.21
N GLY A 398 -24.17 -2.95 3.45
CA GLY A 398 -23.59 -4.19 2.95
C GLY A 398 -22.07 -4.23 2.91
N VAL A 399 -21.38 -3.10 2.80
CA VAL A 399 -19.92 -3.08 2.71
C VAL A 399 -19.33 -2.06 3.68
N GLU A 400 -18.41 -2.54 4.52
CA GLU A 400 -17.64 -1.70 5.43
C GLU A 400 -16.70 -0.79 4.61
N SER A 401 -17.22 0.33 4.10
CA SER A 401 -16.47 1.32 3.32
C SER A 401 -15.81 2.40 4.20
N ASN A 402 -15.56 2.12 5.47
CA ASN A 402 -14.94 3.07 6.38
C ASN A 402 -13.43 3.15 6.10
N PRO A 403 -12.83 4.35 5.86
CA PRO A 403 -11.39 4.44 5.70
C PRO A 403 -10.68 3.98 6.98
N ASP A 404 -9.50 3.40 6.81
CA ASP A 404 -8.60 3.09 7.92
C ASP A 404 -7.63 4.25 8.20
N GLU A 405 -6.85 4.14 9.26
CA GLU A 405 -5.81 5.12 9.63
C GLU A 405 -4.76 5.26 8.52
N GLU A 406 -4.46 4.17 7.81
CA GLU A 406 -3.46 4.16 6.75
C GLU A 406 -3.87 5.03 5.55
N CYS A 407 -5.17 5.08 5.21
CA CYS A 407 -5.68 5.99 4.18
C CYS A 407 -5.35 7.47 4.52
N PHE A 408 -5.51 7.87 5.78
CA PHE A 408 -5.14 9.22 6.23
C PHE A 408 -3.62 9.42 6.18
N HIS A 409 -2.82 8.46 6.65
CA HIS A 409 -1.36 8.56 6.62
C HIS A 409 -0.82 8.73 5.21
N ILE A 410 -1.36 8.02 4.22
CA ILE A 410 -0.94 8.14 2.82
C ILE A 410 -1.17 9.57 2.31
N VAL A 411 -2.37 10.13 2.56
CA VAL A 411 -2.71 11.51 2.12
C VAL A 411 -1.86 12.54 2.86
N MET A 412 -1.71 12.42 4.19
CA MET A 412 -0.90 13.32 4.99
C MET A 412 0.58 13.29 4.57
N LYS A 413 1.14 12.10 4.29
CA LYS A 413 2.51 11.95 3.78
C LYS A 413 2.66 12.58 2.40
N ALA A 414 1.66 12.47 1.52
CA ALA A 414 1.69 13.09 0.20
C ALA A 414 1.80 14.62 0.30
N HIS A 415 0.99 15.25 1.15
CA HIS A 415 1.07 16.69 1.41
C HIS A 415 2.40 17.09 2.06
N ALA A 416 2.87 16.35 3.08
CA ALA A 416 4.16 16.61 3.73
C ALA A 416 5.35 16.49 2.76
N GLU A 417 5.34 15.51 1.86
CA GLU A 417 6.35 15.38 0.81
C GLU A 417 6.26 16.50 -0.24
N SER A 418 5.05 17.00 -0.53
CA SER A 418 4.87 18.19 -1.37
C SER A 418 5.51 19.44 -0.73
N VAL A 419 5.48 19.55 0.60
CA VAL A 419 6.19 20.60 1.34
C VAL A 419 7.71 20.45 1.15
N ARG A 420 8.22 19.24 1.40
CA ARG A 420 9.66 18.93 1.35
C ARG A 420 10.30 19.13 -0.02
N LYS A 421 9.61 18.75 -1.10
CA LYS A 421 10.16 18.78 -2.47
C LYS A 421 10.25 20.17 -3.07
N ARG A 422 9.60 21.17 -2.47
CA ARG A 422 9.66 22.56 -2.93
C ARG A 422 11.06 23.14 -2.66
N ARG A 423 12.01 22.85 -3.55
CA ARG A 423 13.31 23.53 -3.55
C ARG A 423 13.11 25.03 -3.78
N ARG A 424 13.86 25.86 -3.04
CA ARG A 424 13.95 27.31 -3.22
C ARG A 424 14.13 27.63 -4.71
N GLY A 425 13.10 28.19 -5.36
CA GLY A 425 13.22 28.75 -6.72
C GLY A 425 12.13 28.39 -7.74
N THR A 426 11.20 27.46 -7.47
CA THR A 426 10.06 27.24 -8.39
C THR A 426 8.82 27.99 -7.88
N THR A 427 8.71 29.27 -8.25
CA THR A 427 7.63 30.20 -7.85
C THR A 427 6.37 30.10 -8.72
N ILE A 428 6.30 29.15 -9.65
CA ILE A 428 5.20 29.10 -10.61
C ILE A 428 3.95 28.51 -9.96
N GLY A 429 3.08 29.38 -9.43
CA GLY A 429 1.62 29.21 -9.42
C GLY A 429 0.96 28.23 -8.43
N HIS A 430 1.69 27.58 -7.53
CA HIS A 430 1.12 26.56 -6.65
C HIS A 430 1.24 26.89 -5.15
N THR A 431 0.14 26.59 -4.43
CA THR A 431 -0.13 26.58 -2.97
C THR A 431 1.11 26.70 -2.11
N SER A 432 1.18 27.65 -1.17
CA SER A 432 2.38 27.86 -0.34
C SER A 432 2.74 26.62 0.48
N SER A 433 4.01 26.46 0.85
CA SER A 433 4.43 25.34 1.72
C SER A 433 3.70 25.35 3.06
N GLY A 434 3.40 26.53 3.61
CA GLY A 434 2.57 26.71 4.79
C GLY A 434 1.13 26.23 4.60
N ASP A 435 0.50 26.52 3.46
CA ASP A 435 -0.86 26.03 3.15
C ASP A 435 -0.92 24.51 3.11
N ARG A 436 0.11 23.86 2.57
CA ARG A 436 0.22 22.39 2.58
C ARG A 436 0.38 21.83 4.00
N ALA A 437 1.20 22.47 4.85
CA ALA A 437 1.30 22.08 6.26
C ALA A 437 -0.02 22.29 7.03
N ARG A 438 -0.76 23.37 6.73
CA ARG A 438 -2.13 23.59 7.22
C ARG A 438 -3.09 22.50 6.79
N GLN A 439 -3.02 22.03 5.53
CA GLN A 439 -3.83 20.90 5.05
C GLN A 439 -3.53 19.60 5.83
N VAL A 440 -2.25 19.30 6.11
CA VAL A 440 -1.90 18.13 6.94
C VAL A 440 -2.47 18.26 8.35
N THR A 441 -2.44 19.45 8.94
CA THR A 441 -3.01 19.70 10.26
C THR A 441 -4.54 19.59 10.25
N ALA A 442 -5.21 20.07 9.21
CA ALA A 442 -6.65 19.91 9.04
C ALA A 442 -7.06 18.42 8.92
N LEU A 443 -6.24 17.59 8.30
CA LEU A 443 -6.45 16.13 8.26
C LEU A 443 -6.28 15.49 9.64
N LEU A 444 -5.27 15.92 10.41
CA LEU A 444 -5.09 15.49 11.80
C LEU A 444 -6.30 15.90 12.67
N ASP A 445 -6.75 17.15 12.58
CA ASP A 445 -7.92 17.65 13.29
C ASP A 445 -9.18 16.86 12.91
N TRP A 446 -9.28 16.44 11.64
CA TRP A 446 -10.37 15.59 11.19
C TRP A 446 -10.30 14.19 11.79
N MET A 447 -9.13 13.57 11.88
CA MET A 447 -8.95 12.28 12.54
C MET A 447 -9.32 12.35 14.03
N GLU A 448 -8.92 13.41 14.75
CA GLU A 448 -9.30 13.61 16.16
C GLU A 448 -10.81 13.80 16.32
N LEU A 449 -11.45 14.52 15.41
CA LEU A 449 -12.90 14.67 15.39
C LEU A 449 -13.61 13.33 15.14
N LEU A 450 -13.07 12.47 14.26
CA LEU A 450 -13.61 11.14 14.01
C LEU A 450 -13.41 10.22 15.23
N ALA A 451 -12.26 10.26 15.89
CA ALA A 451 -11.98 9.51 17.11
C ALA A 451 -12.93 9.90 18.27
N SER A 452 -13.26 11.18 18.36
CA SER A 452 -14.23 11.69 19.34
C SER A 452 -15.66 11.18 19.09
N ARG A 453 -15.97 10.72 17.87
CA ARG A 453 -17.26 10.11 17.52
C ARG A 453 -17.14 8.60 17.70
N ARG A 454 -17.81 8.04 18.72
CA ARG A 454 -17.85 6.59 19.02
C ARG A 454 -18.24 5.67 17.84
N ALA A 455 -18.77 6.23 16.74
CA ALA A 455 -19.13 5.49 15.54
C ALA A 455 -17.92 5.08 14.67
N PHE A 456 -16.77 5.75 14.79
CA PHE A 456 -15.59 5.46 13.98
C PHE A 456 -14.50 4.80 14.82
N LYS A 457 -13.85 3.77 14.26
CA LYS A 457 -12.70 3.08 14.86
C LYS A 457 -11.36 3.77 14.55
N ILE A 458 -11.39 4.96 13.93
CA ILE A 458 -10.19 5.66 13.47
C ILE A 458 -9.65 6.49 14.63
N GLN A 459 -8.40 6.29 15.01
CA GLN A 459 -7.72 7.11 16.01
C GLN A 459 -6.41 7.70 15.46
N PRO A 460 -6.07 8.95 15.81
CA PRO A 460 -4.74 9.47 15.53
C PRO A 460 -3.68 8.65 16.26
N THR A 461 -2.72 8.13 15.51
CA THR A 461 -1.55 7.44 16.05
C THR A 461 -0.37 8.40 16.23
N LEU A 462 0.68 7.97 16.93
CA LEU A 462 1.91 8.76 17.09
C LEU A 462 2.54 9.13 15.73
N GLU A 463 2.45 8.23 14.76
CA GLU A 463 2.85 8.48 13.37
C GLU A 463 2.04 9.62 12.73
N THR A 464 0.74 9.72 13.03
CA THR A 464 -0.14 10.78 12.52
C THR A 464 0.37 12.17 12.93
N TYR A 465 0.70 12.32 14.21
CA TYR A 465 1.24 13.57 14.75
C TYR A 465 2.63 13.88 14.20
N ARG A 466 3.49 12.87 14.03
CA ARG A 466 4.83 13.02 13.44
C ARG A 466 4.81 13.52 12.01
N ILE A 467 3.88 13.03 11.19
CA ILE A 467 3.71 13.50 9.81
C ILE A 467 3.33 14.99 9.82
N ALA A 468 2.37 15.39 10.66
CA ALA A 468 1.93 16.78 10.77
C ALA A 468 3.05 17.71 11.27
N MET A 469 3.79 17.30 12.29
CA MET A 469 4.93 18.05 12.82
C MET A 469 6.05 18.19 11.79
N SER A 470 6.37 17.11 11.05
CA SER A 470 7.38 17.13 10.00
C SER A 470 6.98 18.03 8.84
N ALA A 471 5.68 18.07 8.48
CA ALA A 471 5.17 18.97 7.45
C ALA A 471 5.41 20.43 7.81
N TRP A 472 5.16 20.84 9.06
CA TRP A 472 5.50 22.18 9.53
C TRP A 472 7.00 22.44 9.56
N ALA A 473 7.79 21.49 10.07
CA ALA A 473 9.26 21.62 10.12
C ALA A 473 9.89 21.85 8.73
N TRP A 474 9.30 21.32 7.66
CA TRP A 474 9.77 21.52 6.28
C TRP A 474 9.10 22.71 5.57
N SER A 475 8.05 23.30 6.14
CA SER A 475 7.29 24.36 5.48
C SER A 475 8.07 25.67 5.36
N HIS A 476 8.99 25.91 6.30
CA HIS A 476 9.65 27.20 6.48
C HIS A 476 8.64 28.37 6.57
N ASP A 477 7.41 28.10 7.03
CA ASP A 477 6.39 29.11 7.28
C ASP A 477 6.63 29.82 8.62
N VAL A 478 6.09 31.03 8.78
CA VAL A 478 6.35 31.91 9.96
C VAL A 478 5.79 31.29 11.22
N ASP A 479 4.65 30.60 11.06
CA ASP A 479 3.95 29.95 12.14
C ASP A 479 4.49 28.53 12.41
N ALA A 480 5.44 28.04 11.61
CA ALA A 480 5.90 26.66 11.69
C ALA A 480 6.43 26.24 13.07
N PRO A 481 7.26 27.05 13.77
CA PRO A 481 7.69 26.73 15.14
C PRO A 481 6.52 26.57 16.12
N ARG A 482 5.58 27.53 16.11
CA ARG A 482 4.41 27.53 17.00
C ARG A 482 3.47 26.37 16.71
N GLU A 483 3.25 26.06 15.44
CA GLU A 483 2.38 24.96 15.04
C GLU A 483 3.00 23.59 15.32
N ALA A 484 4.31 23.43 15.11
CA ALA A 484 5.03 22.20 15.45
C ALA A 484 5.03 21.96 16.98
N GLU A 485 5.24 23.00 17.78
CA GLU A 485 5.10 22.97 19.24
C GLU A 485 3.69 22.57 19.66
N ARG A 486 2.66 23.21 19.10
CA ARG A 486 1.25 22.91 19.38
C ARG A 486 0.93 21.43 19.13
N ILE A 487 1.47 20.87 18.04
CA ILE A 487 1.30 19.44 17.71
C ILE A 487 2.04 18.56 18.72
N LEU A 488 3.27 18.90 19.14
CA LEU A 488 4.00 18.16 20.16
C LEU A 488 3.23 18.11 21.49
N PHE A 489 2.67 19.23 21.95
CA PHE A 489 1.86 19.24 23.17
C PHE A 489 0.54 18.48 23.03
N ARG A 490 -0.02 18.35 21.82
CA ARG A 490 -1.14 17.42 21.57
C ARG A 490 -0.72 15.97 21.79
N ILE A 491 0.48 15.56 21.36
CA ILE A 491 1.01 14.21 21.61
C ILE A 491 1.13 13.97 23.12
N ILE A 492 1.76 14.90 23.85
CA ILE A 492 1.92 14.80 25.32
C ILE A 492 0.56 14.58 25.97
N ARG A 493 -0.40 15.48 25.69
CA ARG A 493 -1.75 15.40 26.27
C ARG A 493 -2.50 14.11 25.89
N ALA A 494 -2.41 13.68 24.64
CA ALA A 494 -3.07 12.45 24.18
C ALA A 494 -2.48 11.20 24.86
N SER A 495 -1.16 11.17 25.10
CA SER A 495 -0.49 10.07 25.82
C SER A 495 -0.88 10.02 27.30
N GLU A 496 -1.06 11.18 27.94
CA GLU A 496 -1.55 11.26 29.32
C GLU A 496 -2.99 10.74 29.45
N ILE A 497 -3.88 11.15 28.54
CA ILE A 497 -5.27 10.66 28.50
C ILE A 497 -5.29 9.15 28.27
N SER A 498 -4.50 8.64 27.32
CA SER A 498 -4.40 7.20 27.06
C SER A 498 -3.95 6.41 28.28
N CYS A 499 -3.09 6.97 29.13
CA CYS A 499 -2.64 6.32 30.36
C CYS A 499 -3.76 6.22 31.40
N VAL A 500 -4.58 7.28 31.52
CA VAL A 500 -5.72 7.33 32.44
C VAL A 500 -6.80 6.34 32.04
N ASP A 501 -7.15 6.25 30.75
CA ASP A 501 -8.18 5.32 30.26
C ASP A 501 -7.83 3.85 30.56
N VAL A 502 -6.57 3.46 30.33
CA VAL A 502 -6.08 2.11 30.67
C VAL A 502 -6.15 1.84 32.17
N ALA A 503 -5.86 2.83 33.01
CA ALA A 503 -5.96 2.69 34.46
C ALA A 503 -7.42 2.54 34.92
N VAL A 504 -8.35 3.27 34.32
CA VAL A 504 -9.79 3.18 34.62
C VAL A 504 -10.36 1.83 34.18
N ASP A 505 -10.05 1.36 32.97
CA ASP A 505 -10.47 0.05 32.49
C ASP A 505 -9.94 -1.08 33.37
N HIS A 506 -8.70 -0.97 33.84
CA HIS A 506 -8.12 -1.93 34.77
C HIS A 506 -8.89 -1.94 36.10
N LEU A 507 -9.23 -0.77 36.67
CA LEU A 507 -10.02 -0.68 37.90
C LEU A 507 -11.41 -1.30 37.75
N LEU A 508 -12.09 -1.08 36.62
CA LEU A 508 -13.39 -1.69 36.34
C LEU A 508 -13.31 -3.22 36.17
N GLN A 509 -12.19 -3.75 35.66
CA GLN A 509 -11.98 -5.18 35.47
C GLN A 509 -11.54 -5.93 36.74
N THR A 510 -10.95 -5.25 37.73
CA THR A 510 -10.49 -5.89 39.00
C THR A 510 -11.61 -6.56 39.83
N GLY A 511 -12.89 -6.34 39.50
CA GLY A 511 -14.01 -7.07 40.09
C GLY A 511 -14.24 -8.49 39.55
N SER A 512 -13.55 -8.89 38.47
CA SER A 512 -13.71 -10.20 37.83
C SER A 512 -12.44 -11.03 38.03
N GLN A 513 -12.52 -12.10 38.84
CA GLN A 513 -11.36 -12.97 39.20
C GLN A 513 -10.78 -13.81 38.04
N ASN A 514 -11.18 -13.53 36.79
CA ASN A 514 -10.61 -14.21 35.64
C ASN A 514 -9.25 -13.59 35.29
N LYS A 515 -8.20 -14.37 35.52
CA LYS A 515 -6.78 -14.05 35.33
C LYS A 515 -6.47 -13.77 33.84
N VAL A 516 -6.72 -12.54 33.37
CA VAL A 516 -6.32 -12.10 32.02
C VAL A 516 -4.84 -11.68 32.06
N SER A 517 -3.99 -12.35 31.27
CA SER A 517 -2.52 -12.27 31.38
C SER A 517 -1.85 -11.16 30.55
N SER A 518 -2.56 -10.12 30.13
CA SER A 518 -1.97 -9.01 29.37
C SER A 518 -2.48 -7.67 29.89
N THR A 519 -1.58 -6.87 30.48
CA THR A 519 -1.87 -5.47 30.78
C THR A 519 -2.19 -4.74 29.47
N PRO A 520 -3.31 -4.00 29.38
CA PRO A 520 -3.65 -3.28 28.16
C PRO A 520 -2.52 -2.29 27.83
N LYS A 521 -1.97 -2.36 26.63
CA LYS A 521 -0.99 -1.36 26.17
C LYS A 521 -1.76 -0.04 25.93
N PRO A 522 -1.27 1.12 26.40
CA PRO A 522 -1.77 2.43 25.97
C PRO A 522 -1.87 2.47 24.44
N TRP A 523 -2.94 3.06 23.92
CA TRP A 523 -3.14 3.15 22.46
C TRP A 523 -2.16 4.14 21.83
N LEU A 524 -1.62 5.08 22.62
CA LEU A 524 -0.58 6.03 22.19
C LEU A 524 0.66 5.94 23.09
N ASP A 525 1.81 5.65 22.49
CA ASP A 525 3.11 5.79 23.15
C ASP A 525 3.42 7.30 23.32
N GLY A 526 4.09 7.67 24.43
CA GLY A 526 4.51 9.05 24.70
C GLY A 526 5.50 9.59 23.64
N PRO A 527 5.74 10.91 23.60
CA PRO A 527 6.69 11.50 22.66
C PRO A 527 8.11 11.00 22.93
N GLU A 528 8.85 10.74 21.87
CA GLU A 528 10.26 10.35 21.91
C GLU A 528 11.17 11.58 21.77
N THR A 529 12.45 11.48 22.14
CA THR A 529 13.44 12.58 21.99
C THR A 529 13.47 13.18 20.58
N ARG A 530 13.28 12.35 19.54
CA ARG A 530 13.21 12.82 18.14
C ARG A 530 12.06 13.79 17.86
N ASP A 531 10.95 13.69 18.60
CA ASP A 531 9.78 14.54 18.41
C ASP A 531 10.09 15.96 18.91
N PHE A 532 10.68 16.07 20.10
CA PHE A 532 11.21 17.34 20.63
C PHE A 532 12.30 17.93 19.72
N ASN A 533 13.24 17.09 19.27
CA ASN A 533 14.31 17.52 18.34
C ASN A 533 13.76 18.04 17.02
N THR A 534 12.61 17.53 16.56
CA THR A 534 11.97 18.02 15.32
C THR A 534 11.48 19.46 15.50
N VAL A 535 10.86 19.79 16.63
CA VAL A 535 10.40 21.16 16.93
C VAL A 535 11.58 22.11 17.15
N ILE A 536 12.58 21.71 17.96
CA ILE A 536 13.79 22.54 18.20
C ILE A 536 14.51 22.85 16.88
N ASN A 537 14.67 21.86 16.00
CA ASN A 537 15.28 22.08 14.70
C ASN A 537 14.39 22.96 13.79
N CYS A 538 13.07 22.82 13.85
CA CYS A 538 12.13 23.73 13.16
C CYS A 538 12.40 25.18 13.57
N CYS A 539 12.52 25.48 14.87
CA CYS A 539 12.88 26.80 15.38
C CYS A 539 14.23 27.28 14.84
N ALA A 540 15.27 26.43 14.91
CA ALA A 540 16.62 26.78 14.45
C ALA A 540 16.68 27.12 12.95
N PHE A 541 15.80 26.56 12.12
CA PHE A 541 15.74 26.83 10.68
C PHE A 541 14.79 27.98 10.28
N ALA A 542 14.07 28.58 11.22
CA ALA A 542 13.10 29.67 10.96
C ALA A 542 13.75 31.04 10.65
N ARG A 543 15.08 31.10 10.49
CA ARG A 543 15.85 32.35 10.30
C ARG A 543 15.45 33.18 9.08
N GLY A 544 14.90 32.54 8.03
CA GLY A 544 14.61 33.18 6.76
C GLY A 544 13.16 33.62 6.54
N VAL A 545 12.32 33.56 7.59
CA VAL A 545 10.87 33.58 7.40
C VAL A 545 10.25 34.96 7.52
N SER A 546 10.96 35.87 8.16
CA SER A 546 10.60 37.26 8.29
C SER A 546 11.27 38.07 7.19
N SER A 547 10.42 38.70 6.39
CA SER A 547 10.62 39.85 5.49
C SER A 547 11.04 39.57 4.04
N ASP A 548 10.03 39.43 3.17
CA ASP A 548 9.90 40.46 2.13
C ASP A 548 9.39 41.71 2.86
N PRO A 549 10.25 42.66 3.27
CA PRO A 549 9.76 43.90 3.83
C PRO A 549 8.88 44.53 2.76
N SER A 550 7.60 44.76 3.06
CA SER A 550 6.78 45.64 2.23
C SER A 550 7.58 46.93 2.09
N SER A 551 7.76 47.42 0.85
CA SER A 551 8.66 48.52 0.48
C SER A 551 8.42 49.84 1.22
N ASP A 552 7.39 49.90 2.07
CA ASP A 552 6.84 51.11 2.66
C ASP A 552 7.03 51.19 4.18
N MET A 553 7.64 50.18 4.84
CA MET A 553 7.99 50.25 6.28
C MET A 553 9.39 50.82 6.49
N ASP A 554 9.53 51.69 7.49
CA ASP A 554 10.84 52.20 7.93
C ASP A 554 11.75 51.03 8.36
N ASP A 555 13.01 51.07 7.90
CA ASP A 555 13.99 49.98 8.10
C ASP A 555 14.18 49.61 9.58
N ASP A 556 14.08 50.60 10.48
CA ASP A 556 14.24 50.41 11.93
C ASP A 556 13.05 49.64 12.55
N GLU A 557 11.81 49.96 12.15
CA GLU A 557 10.61 49.26 12.64
C GLU A 557 10.58 47.81 12.14
N ALA A 558 10.97 47.59 10.88
CA ALA A 558 11.08 46.25 10.31
C ALA A 558 12.13 45.40 11.03
N LEU A 559 13.27 46.00 11.42
CA LEU A 559 14.31 45.33 12.18
C LEU A 559 13.87 44.97 13.60
N GLU A 560 13.17 45.88 14.30
CA GLU A 560 12.64 45.61 15.63
C GLU A 560 11.60 44.48 15.62
N LEU A 561 10.69 44.49 14.65
CA LEU A 561 9.69 43.44 14.47
C LEU A 561 10.35 42.09 14.17
N HIS A 562 11.39 42.09 13.34
CA HIS A 562 12.19 40.91 13.03
C HIS A 562 12.87 40.33 14.27
N GLN A 563 13.52 41.17 15.08
CA GLN A 563 14.17 40.75 16.32
C GLN A 563 13.15 40.21 17.34
N LYS A 564 11.98 40.83 17.44
CA LYS A 564 10.89 40.36 18.29
C LYS A 564 10.42 38.97 17.86
N ALA A 565 10.19 38.75 16.57
CA ALA A 565 9.78 37.45 16.04
C ALA A 565 10.84 36.37 16.29
N GLN A 566 12.13 36.67 16.06
CA GLN A 566 13.23 35.73 16.35
C GLN A 566 13.29 35.37 17.85
N LYS A 567 13.11 36.36 18.73
CA LYS A 567 13.06 36.13 20.17
C LYS A 567 11.88 35.23 20.57
N GLU A 568 10.70 35.45 19.99
CA GLU A 568 9.53 34.58 20.23
C GLU A 568 9.80 33.13 19.80
N ILE A 569 10.41 32.92 18.63
CA ILE A 569 10.77 31.57 18.15
C ILE A 569 11.83 30.91 19.04
N PHE A 570 12.78 31.69 19.57
CA PHE A 570 13.77 31.16 20.51
C PHE A 570 13.12 30.69 21.81
N LEU A 571 12.15 31.45 22.34
CA LEU A 571 11.41 31.06 23.55
C LEU A 571 10.64 29.75 23.34
N ILE A 572 10.04 29.54 22.16
CA ILE A 572 9.41 28.24 21.82
C ILE A 572 10.42 27.10 21.88
N ALA A 573 11.63 27.29 21.32
CA ALA A 573 12.68 26.26 21.37
C ALA A 573 13.11 25.96 22.81
N GLU A 574 13.22 27.00 23.64
CA GLU A 574 13.56 26.90 25.05
C GLU A 574 12.49 26.17 25.86
N ASP A 575 11.21 26.52 25.68
CA ASP A 575 10.08 25.88 26.36
C ASP A 575 9.98 24.39 26.00
N VAL A 576 10.14 24.05 24.72
CA VAL A 576 10.19 22.64 24.26
C VAL A 576 11.39 21.90 24.85
N PHE A 577 12.55 22.56 24.95
CA PHE A 577 13.73 21.97 25.56
C PHE A 577 13.55 21.73 27.07
N GLN A 578 12.92 22.66 27.80
CA GLN A 578 12.59 22.46 29.21
C GLN A 578 11.56 21.33 29.38
N ALA A 579 10.53 21.27 28.54
CA ALA A 579 9.57 20.17 28.55
C ALA A 579 10.24 18.81 28.30
N LEU A 580 11.29 18.75 27.45
CA LEU A 580 12.10 17.54 27.26
C LEU A 580 12.92 17.19 28.50
N LEU A 581 13.50 18.17 29.20
CA LEU A 581 14.24 17.94 30.44
C LEU A 581 13.35 17.41 31.57
N GLU A 582 12.08 17.83 31.61
CA GLU A 582 11.08 17.39 32.58
C GLU A 582 10.35 16.11 32.17
N SER A 583 10.52 15.67 30.91
CA SER A 583 9.82 14.51 30.36
C SER A 583 10.23 13.22 31.05
N LYS A 584 9.24 12.37 31.36
CA LYS A 584 9.45 11.01 31.85
C LYS A 584 9.69 10.01 30.72
N HIS A 585 9.36 10.38 29.48
CA HIS A 585 9.33 9.48 28.33
C HIS A 585 10.56 9.64 27.42
N ALA A 586 11.24 10.78 27.50
CA ALA A 586 12.34 11.13 26.63
C ALA A 586 13.45 11.81 27.44
N GLN A 587 14.68 11.73 26.93
CA GLN A 587 15.84 12.43 27.50
C GLN A 587 16.55 13.19 26.38
N PRO A 588 17.11 14.37 26.66
CA PRO A 588 17.89 15.10 25.67
C PRO A 588 19.12 14.31 25.24
N ASP A 589 19.45 14.40 23.96
CA ASP A 589 20.60 13.76 23.35
C ASP A 589 21.53 14.80 22.69
N SER A 590 22.58 14.33 22.02
CA SER A 590 23.51 15.22 21.33
C SER A 590 22.85 16.05 20.23
N ASP A 591 21.80 15.53 19.59
CA ASP A 591 21.10 16.26 18.53
C ASP A 591 20.19 17.34 19.11
N THR A 592 19.63 17.12 20.30
CA THR A 592 18.90 18.14 21.09
C THR A 592 19.78 19.35 21.34
N PHE A 593 20.95 19.14 21.95
CA PHE A 593 21.86 20.24 22.30
C PHE A 593 22.42 20.92 21.04
N LEU A 594 22.70 20.17 19.97
CA LEU A 594 23.10 20.74 18.69
C LEU A 594 22.02 21.66 18.11
N GLY A 595 20.76 21.24 18.17
CA GLY A 595 19.60 22.04 17.76
C GLY A 595 19.48 23.33 18.55
N MET A 596 19.58 23.26 19.88
CA MET A 596 19.53 24.44 20.76
C MET A 596 20.68 25.42 20.51
N LEU A 597 21.91 24.93 20.33
CA LEU A 597 23.04 25.79 19.98
C LEU A 597 22.83 26.49 18.62
N ARG A 598 22.24 25.80 17.64
CA ARG A 598 21.88 26.42 16.35
C ARG A 598 20.79 27.47 16.51
N ALA A 599 19.80 27.23 17.37
CA ALA A 599 18.76 28.19 17.70
C ALA A 599 19.36 29.46 18.32
N CYS A 600 20.26 29.34 19.31
CA CYS A 600 20.98 30.50 19.88
C CYS A 600 21.71 31.32 18.81
N VAL A 601 22.47 30.66 17.94
CA VAL A 601 23.25 31.34 16.88
C VAL A 601 22.35 32.01 15.84
N SER A 602 21.16 31.46 15.60
CA SER A 602 20.30 31.89 14.50
C SER A 602 19.23 32.89 14.91
N LEU A 603 18.81 32.90 16.17
CA LEU A 603 17.64 33.64 16.65
C LEU A 603 17.97 34.69 17.72
N LEU A 604 19.12 34.59 18.40
CA LEU A 604 19.53 35.61 19.38
C LEU A 604 20.48 36.63 18.75
N PRO A 605 20.41 37.91 19.17
CA PRO A 605 21.36 38.93 18.74
C PRO A 605 22.79 38.55 19.12
N ASN A 606 23.77 39.00 18.33
CA ASN A 606 25.19 38.76 18.59
C ASN A 606 25.70 39.67 19.73
N ASN A 607 25.42 39.28 20.97
CA ASN A 607 25.79 40.00 22.19
C ASN A 607 26.24 39.03 23.29
N GLU A 608 26.69 39.59 24.42
CA GLU A 608 27.19 38.81 25.57
C GLU A 608 26.12 37.87 26.17
N ASP A 609 24.84 38.24 26.12
CA ASP A 609 23.74 37.40 26.62
C ASP A 609 23.59 36.10 25.81
N ARG A 610 23.69 36.20 24.48
CA ARG A 610 23.71 35.00 23.61
C ARG A 610 24.89 34.12 23.96
N ASP A 611 26.07 34.69 24.11
CA ASP A 611 27.30 33.94 24.36
C ASP A 611 27.24 33.25 25.72
N ALA A 612 26.73 33.92 26.76
CA ALA A 612 26.44 33.33 28.05
C ALA A 612 25.47 32.14 27.94
N ARG A 613 24.40 32.27 27.16
CA ARG A 613 23.41 31.19 26.95
C ARG A 613 24.01 29.99 26.21
N VAL A 614 24.83 30.24 25.19
CA VAL A 614 25.58 29.20 24.45
C VAL A 614 26.49 28.41 25.40
N ILE A 615 27.23 29.11 26.27
CA ILE A 615 28.10 28.48 27.25
C ILE A 615 27.28 27.64 28.24
N GLU A 616 26.17 28.17 28.75
CA GLU A 616 25.29 27.45 29.69
C GLU A 616 24.74 26.16 29.09
N LEU A 617 24.21 26.21 27.86
CA LEU A 617 23.70 25.03 27.15
C LEU A 617 24.79 23.99 26.90
N PHE A 618 26.01 24.42 26.55
CA PHE A 618 27.14 23.51 26.40
C PHE A 618 27.54 22.86 27.74
N ARG A 619 27.49 23.63 28.84
CA ARG A 619 27.71 23.12 30.19
C ARG A 619 26.68 22.09 30.60
N LEU A 620 25.42 22.33 30.25
CA LEU A 620 24.35 21.38 30.47
C LEU A 620 24.59 20.11 29.64
N ALA A 621 24.95 20.25 28.36
CA ALA A 621 25.19 19.12 27.45
C ALA A 621 26.20 18.11 27.97
N TYR A 622 27.35 18.56 28.50
CA TYR A 622 28.34 17.61 29.03
C TYR A 622 28.00 17.06 30.40
N LYS A 623 27.08 17.68 31.15
CA LYS A 623 26.56 17.16 32.42
C LYS A 623 25.41 16.18 32.23
N THR A 624 24.68 16.27 31.12
CA THR A 624 23.59 15.36 30.80
C THR A 624 24.15 14.03 30.33
N HIS A 625 23.77 12.95 31.01
CA HIS A 625 24.12 11.60 30.61
C HIS A 625 23.52 11.27 29.23
N PRO A 626 24.28 10.64 28.32
CA PRO A 626 23.74 10.20 27.05
C PRO A 626 22.63 9.16 27.29
N PRO A 627 21.58 9.13 26.45
CA PRO A 627 20.50 8.16 26.59
C PRO A 627 21.09 6.74 26.58
N GLU A 628 20.62 5.89 27.49
CA GLU A 628 21.05 4.49 27.53
C GLU A 628 20.73 3.86 26.18
N GLN A 629 21.77 3.46 25.44
CA GLN A 629 21.60 2.72 24.19
C GLN A 629 20.89 1.42 24.56
N SER A 630 19.60 1.32 24.21
CA SER A 630 18.83 0.11 24.42
C SER A 630 19.62 -1.06 23.85
N SER A 631 20.07 -1.96 24.72
CA SER A 631 21.04 -3.02 24.43
C SER A 631 20.57 -4.04 23.38
N SER A 632 19.40 -3.84 22.79
CA SER A 632 18.73 -4.73 21.84
C SER A 632 19.19 -4.58 20.39
N SER A 633 19.83 -3.48 19.98
CA SER A 633 20.34 -3.33 18.61
C SER A 633 21.86 -3.41 18.58
N LYS A 634 22.39 -4.64 18.47
CA LYS A 634 23.80 -4.87 18.07
C LYS A 634 23.98 -4.42 16.61
N SER A 635 24.06 -3.11 16.40
CA SER A 635 24.40 -2.52 15.11
C SER A 635 25.87 -2.85 14.80
N THR A 636 26.11 -3.46 13.65
CA THR A 636 27.44 -3.65 13.06
C THR A 636 28.21 -2.33 13.03
N TYR A 637 29.43 -2.32 13.59
CA TYR A 637 30.41 -1.22 13.59
C TYR A 637 30.35 -0.43 12.27
N SER A 638 29.66 0.71 12.29
CA SER A 638 29.54 1.60 11.13
C SER A 638 30.39 2.85 11.37
N VAL A 639 30.67 3.59 10.31
CA VAL A 639 31.41 4.88 10.31
C VAL A 639 30.87 5.88 11.37
N LEU A 640 29.65 5.67 11.86
CA LEU A 640 29.02 6.44 12.94
C LEU A 640 29.73 6.33 14.30
N ASP A 641 30.57 5.33 14.56
CA ASP A 641 31.28 5.23 15.85
C ASP A 641 32.24 6.40 16.08
N ARG A 642 32.75 7.03 15.02
CA ARG A 642 33.59 8.24 15.14
C ARG A 642 32.81 9.48 15.60
N LEU A 643 31.48 9.42 15.61
CA LEU A 643 30.60 10.51 16.03
C LEU A 643 30.03 10.31 17.43
N GLN A 644 30.34 9.20 18.11
CA GLN A 644 29.90 8.99 19.49
C GLN A 644 30.59 9.97 20.45
N SER A 645 29.86 10.40 21.48
CA SER A 645 30.42 11.19 22.56
C SER A 645 31.54 10.42 23.25
N PRO A 646 32.67 11.05 23.58
CA PRO A 646 33.71 10.38 24.35
C PRO A 646 33.16 9.98 25.72
N ILE A 647 33.65 8.86 26.27
CA ILE A 647 33.28 8.38 27.61
C ILE A 647 33.42 9.52 28.63
N GLY A 648 32.43 9.68 29.51
CA GLY A 648 32.39 10.77 30.52
C GLY A 648 32.17 12.18 29.95
N GLY A 649 31.92 12.32 28.64
CA GLY A 649 31.67 13.60 27.97
C GLY A 649 30.20 14.00 27.86
N GLY A 650 29.29 13.31 28.56
CA GLY A 650 27.85 13.54 28.46
C GLY A 650 27.32 13.43 27.03
N CYS A 651 26.45 14.36 26.66
CA CYS A 651 25.88 14.46 25.31
C CYS A 651 26.78 15.21 24.30
N VAL A 652 28.03 15.54 24.63
CA VAL A 652 28.91 16.32 23.73
C VAL A 652 29.63 15.44 22.71
N ASN A 653 29.24 15.55 21.44
CA ASN A 653 29.92 14.93 20.30
C ASN A 653 30.71 15.94 19.45
N ALA A 654 31.38 15.46 18.39
CA ALA A 654 32.17 16.30 17.50
C ALA A 654 31.36 17.42 16.80
N ASN A 655 30.07 17.19 16.53
CA ASN A 655 29.20 18.19 15.90
C ASN A 655 28.88 19.33 16.87
N ILE A 656 28.65 19.04 18.14
CA ILE A 656 28.45 20.06 19.17
C ILE A 656 29.71 20.92 19.33
N LEU A 657 30.89 20.32 19.40
CA LEU A 657 32.15 21.08 19.49
C LEU A 657 32.36 21.99 18.26
N ARG A 658 32.02 21.49 17.07
CA ARG A 658 32.07 22.30 15.84
C ARG A 658 31.08 23.45 15.89
N GLN A 659 29.85 23.21 16.35
CA GLN A 659 28.83 24.24 16.46
C GLN A 659 29.20 25.28 17.53
N LEU A 660 29.74 24.85 18.68
CA LEU A 660 30.23 25.73 19.74
C LEU A 660 31.31 26.69 19.22
N ARG A 661 32.25 26.18 18.43
CA ARG A 661 33.30 27.00 17.80
C ARG A 661 32.73 28.07 16.87
N LEU A 662 31.61 27.79 16.20
CA LEU A 662 30.94 28.75 15.32
C LEU A 662 30.09 29.75 16.12
N ALA A 663 29.65 29.38 17.32
CA ALA A 663 28.74 30.18 18.13
C ALA A 663 29.44 31.26 18.95
N LEU A 664 30.66 31.00 19.42
CA LEU A 664 31.41 31.93 20.27
C LEU A 664 32.19 32.97 19.45
N PRO A 665 32.29 34.23 19.91
CA PRO A 665 32.88 35.32 19.14
C PRO A 665 34.40 35.23 19.03
N SER A 666 35.07 34.63 20.02
CA SER A 666 36.53 34.54 20.08
C SER A 666 37.03 33.11 20.19
N THR A 667 38.21 32.86 19.62
CA THR A 667 38.87 31.55 19.75
C THR A 667 39.31 31.29 21.20
N GLU A 668 39.67 32.33 21.94
CA GLU A 668 40.07 32.23 23.36
C GLU A 668 38.92 31.74 24.24
N GLU A 669 37.71 32.27 24.04
CA GLU A 669 36.53 31.85 24.78
C GLU A 669 36.12 30.41 24.47
N TYR A 670 36.20 30.02 23.19
CA TYR A 670 36.02 28.62 22.80
C TYR A 670 37.04 27.69 23.48
N ILE A 671 38.33 28.08 23.50
CA ILE A 671 39.38 27.30 24.17
C ILE A 671 39.07 27.17 25.66
N ARG A 672 38.73 28.27 26.35
CA ARG A 672 38.39 28.29 27.78
C ARG A 672 37.24 27.33 28.10
N VAL A 673 36.15 27.40 27.34
CA VAL A 673 34.95 26.55 27.56
C VAL A 673 35.24 25.08 27.23
N ARG A 674 36.06 24.82 26.20
CA ARG A 674 36.50 23.46 25.86
C ARG A 674 37.43 22.87 26.93
N GLU A 675 38.32 23.65 27.50
CA GLU A 675 39.19 23.22 28.60
C GLU A 675 38.38 22.86 29.85
N GLU A 676 37.34 23.64 30.16
CA GLU A 676 36.37 23.31 31.23
C GLU A 676 35.70 21.95 31.00
N TYR A 677 35.24 21.69 29.77
CA TYR A 677 34.67 20.40 29.37
C TYR A 677 35.67 19.24 29.51
N GLU A 678 36.90 19.42 29.03
CA GLU A 678 37.93 18.38 29.14
C GLU A 678 38.29 18.09 30.60
N GLN A 679 38.30 19.11 31.45
CA GLN A 679 38.51 18.94 32.88
C GLN A 679 37.37 18.18 33.55
N TYR A 680 36.11 18.50 33.22
CA TYR A 680 34.94 17.76 33.69
C TYR A 680 34.99 16.28 33.26
N ARG A 681 35.31 16.03 31.99
CA ARG A 681 35.43 14.69 31.41
C ARG A 681 36.50 13.86 32.14
N ARG A 682 37.69 14.43 32.36
CA ARG A 682 38.78 13.77 33.13
C ARG A 682 38.36 13.44 34.56
N ASN A 683 37.62 14.33 35.22
CA ASN A 683 37.13 14.08 36.57
C ASN A 683 36.07 12.99 36.63
N SER A 684 35.19 12.93 35.63
CA SER A 684 34.13 11.92 35.53
C SER A 684 34.65 10.52 35.15
N MET A 685 35.86 10.42 34.61
CA MET A 685 36.54 9.14 34.31
C MET A 685 37.27 8.53 35.51
N LYS A 686 37.45 9.28 36.61
CA LYS A 686 38.13 8.74 37.79
C LYS A 686 37.18 7.75 38.49
N PRO A 687 37.59 6.48 38.64
CA PRO A 687 36.76 5.43 39.23
C PRO A 687 36.43 5.69 40.70
#